data_AF-A0A1F9C3C6-F1
#
_entry.id   AF-A0A1F9C3C6-F1
#
_cell.length_a   1.000
_cell.length_b   1.000
_cell.length_c   1.000
_cell.angle_alpha   90.00
_cell.angle_beta   90.00
_cell.angle_gamma   90.00
#
_symmetry.space_group_name_H-M   'P 1'
#
loop_
_entity.id
_entity.type
_entity.pdbx_description
1 polymer ?
#
loop_
_entity_poly.entity_id
_entity_poly.type
_entity_poly.pdbx_seq_one_letter_code
_entity_poly.pdbx_strand_id
1 'polypeptide(L)'
;MTAFTESEIEVFSLYELKQQGFSYIPGPSIAPDAEATQDFLVAEPVASYGVPDKRAAYGDVVLKHTLEQAIDRLNPTLPVSARQEALKAVLSVFSPQLIDANEAFQKMLAEGVPVTIQKDGQERGERVWLVDFQNPENNVFFAINQFTVLERNQSKRPDVLLFVNGLPLVVIELKNPADKHATIRKAYDQIQTYKTVIPSLFFYNAFCVISDGLEAKAGTISSAFSRFQTWKTIDGKKESSPHVSQLEVLIRGMLNKATLLDLIRNFIVFEKDKKIDAKTGLTQIETVKKIAAYHQYHAVNKAVGSTRLAATAEGSRKAGVVWHTQGSGKSLSMVFYAGKLIHNLDNPTIVVITDRNDLDQQLFDTFAASASLLGQPPVQAESREHLKSLLKVASGGIVFTTIQKFFPENDSPAYDLLSERRNIIVIADEAHRSQYGFQAKLVDTKDEGGKVDGKRIAYGFAKYLRDAVPNATFIGFTGTPVESTDINTPAVFGDYIDIYDIAQAVEDGATVKIYYESRLAKVNLTEEGRKLIEELDREMTDDSTSETQKAKAKWTKLEAIVGHPVRLKNLARDLIAHYEKRAEVFEGKAMIVTMSRRIAVALYEEIIALRPQWHSEDLKTGTLKVVMTSSSSDKMAFDPEDPDSLVIPACHRTNKESRRLLSDRMKDPEDSLKLVIVRDMWLTGFDVPCLHTLYIDKLMKRHTLMQAIARVNRVFMDKPGGLVVDYIGIGNALKDALAFYSNSGGKGDPAETQAKALELLLEKIEVVRQMFYGFDYMHFFSVGTSERLSIILQAEEFILSREQGKDRFIKESIALSQLFALAVPHEDALALTDEIAFFQSVRARLLKFEGDGDNGDKKNYESAIRQIVNQAVESTGVVDIFDAAGIKKPDISLLSEEFLQDVKEMKHKNLGIELLKKIL
;
A
#
# COMPACT_ATOMS: atom_id res chain seq x y z
N MET A 1 37.82 15.59 16.72
CA MET A 1 36.39 15.48 16.38
C MET A 1 35.88 14.20 17.00
N THR A 2 35.00 14.28 17.98
CA THR A 2 34.30 13.10 18.53
C THR A 2 33.45 12.51 17.41
N ALA A 3 33.64 11.22 17.13
CA ALA A 3 32.87 10.53 16.11
C ALA A 3 31.41 10.42 16.58
N PHE A 4 30.46 10.77 15.71
CA PHE A 4 29.04 10.60 16.00
C PHE A 4 28.73 9.10 16.16
N THR A 5 28.14 8.66 17.27
CA THR A 5 27.94 7.23 17.59
C THR A 5 26.47 6.82 17.74
N GLU A 6 26.19 5.52 17.61
CA GLU A 6 24.86 4.94 17.89
C GLU A 6 24.37 5.27 19.31
N SER A 7 25.28 5.25 20.29
CA SER A 7 24.97 5.61 21.67
C SER A 7 24.53 7.07 21.83
N GLU A 8 25.04 8.00 21.02
CA GLU A 8 24.58 9.39 21.05
C GLU A 8 23.14 9.53 20.50
N ILE A 9 22.78 8.74 19.49
CA ILE A 9 21.41 8.70 18.96
C ILE A 9 20.45 8.06 19.98
N GLU A 10 20.89 6.99 20.65
CA GLU A 10 20.14 6.37 21.73
C GLU A 10 19.87 7.38 22.85
N VAL A 11 20.90 8.09 23.31
CA VAL A 11 20.77 9.16 24.33
C VAL A 11 19.84 10.28 23.85
N PHE A 12 19.98 10.72 22.60
CA PHE A 12 19.08 11.71 22.00
C PHE A 12 17.63 11.22 21.99
N SER A 13 17.39 9.97 21.59
CA SER A 13 16.06 9.38 21.54
C SER A 13 15.42 9.33 22.93
N LEU A 14 16.19 8.91 23.94
CA LEU A 14 15.76 8.87 25.33
C LEU A 14 15.46 10.26 25.89
N TYR A 15 16.27 11.27 25.53
CA TYR A 15 16.02 12.66 25.87
C TYR A 15 14.69 13.17 25.27
N GLU A 16 14.45 12.92 23.98
CA GLU A 16 13.22 13.32 23.30
C GLU A 16 11.99 12.60 23.88
N LEU A 17 12.10 11.30 24.17
CA LEU A 17 11.05 10.53 24.84
C LEU A 17 10.75 11.07 26.24
N LYS A 18 11.78 11.51 26.97
CA LYS A 18 11.62 12.18 28.28
C LYS A 18 10.80 13.48 28.13
N GLN A 19 11.05 14.27 27.09
CA GLN A 19 10.25 15.47 26.80
C GLN A 19 8.79 15.14 26.46
N GLN A 20 8.52 13.93 25.95
CA GLN A 20 7.16 13.42 25.74
C GLN A 20 6.53 12.80 27.02
N GLY A 21 7.22 12.87 28.16
CA GLY A 21 6.73 12.42 29.45
C GLY A 21 6.95 10.93 29.73
N PHE A 22 7.89 10.28 29.04
CA PHE A 22 8.37 8.94 29.39
C PHE A 22 9.39 9.02 30.53
N SER A 23 9.33 8.07 31.46
CA SER A 23 10.37 7.90 32.47
C SER A 23 11.46 6.97 31.92
N TYR A 24 12.70 7.43 31.93
CA TYR A 24 13.85 6.65 31.46
C TYR A 24 14.31 5.64 32.52
N ILE A 25 14.56 4.40 32.10
CA ILE A 25 15.12 3.35 32.97
C ILE A 25 16.23 2.60 32.22
N PRO A 26 17.43 2.48 32.81
CA PRO A 26 18.45 1.58 32.28
C PRO A 26 18.02 0.11 32.39
N GLY A 27 17.94 -0.63 31.28
CA GLY A 27 17.59 -2.06 31.29
C GLY A 27 18.41 -2.91 32.28
N PRO A 28 19.74 -2.70 32.43
CA PRO A 28 20.54 -3.39 33.43
C PRO A 28 20.12 -3.14 34.89
N SER A 29 19.49 -2.01 35.23
CA SER A 29 19.10 -1.71 36.62
C SER A 29 17.91 -2.55 37.09
N ILE A 30 17.12 -3.08 36.15
CA ILE A 30 15.97 -3.96 36.40
C ILE A 30 16.24 -5.40 35.96
N ALA A 31 17.49 -5.75 35.65
CA ALA A 31 17.88 -7.11 35.33
C ALA A 31 17.79 -8.03 36.56
N PRO A 32 17.58 -9.35 36.38
CA PRO A 32 17.48 -10.29 37.51
C PRO A 32 18.72 -10.36 38.40
N ASP A 33 19.89 -10.06 37.83
CA ASP A 33 21.21 -10.07 38.46
C ASP A 33 21.71 -8.66 38.83
N ALA A 34 20.87 -7.62 38.71
CA ALA A 34 21.25 -6.26 39.08
C ALA A 34 21.70 -6.22 40.55
N GLU A 35 22.87 -5.65 40.83
CA GLU A 35 23.36 -5.47 42.21
C GLU A 35 22.63 -4.31 42.91
N ALA A 36 22.48 -4.37 44.23
CA ALA A 36 21.77 -3.34 45.00
C ALA A 36 22.53 -2.01 45.15
N THR A 37 23.78 -1.94 44.65
CA THR A 37 24.76 -0.89 44.98
C THR A 37 25.32 -0.11 43.79
N GLN A 38 24.80 -0.32 42.57
CA GLN A 38 25.21 0.56 41.47
C GLN A 38 24.37 1.83 41.51
N ASP A 39 24.98 2.90 42.05
CA ASP A 39 24.62 4.31 41.81
C ASP A 39 24.67 4.60 40.29
N PHE A 40 23.77 4.00 39.52
CA PHE A 40 23.47 4.51 38.20
C PHE A 40 22.77 5.85 38.41
N LEU A 41 23.50 6.93 38.09
CA LEU A 41 23.03 8.30 37.88
C LEU A 41 21.52 8.41 38.05
N VAL A 42 21.13 8.83 39.25
CA VAL A 42 19.77 9.03 39.72
C VAL A 42 18.87 9.44 38.56
N ALA A 43 17.91 8.59 38.22
CA ALA A 43 16.76 8.99 37.42
C ALA A 43 16.05 10.12 38.17
N GLU A 44 16.39 11.37 37.86
CA GLU A 44 15.67 12.56 38.32
C GLU A 44 14.26 12.62 37.73
N PRO A 45 13.30 13.22 38.43
CA PRO A 45 12.69 12.75 39.67
C PRO A 45 11.87 11.47 39.41
N VAL A 46 11.60 10.74 40.49
CA VAL A 46 10.72 9.57 40.56
C VAL A 46 9.50 9.78 39.66
N ALA A 47 9.30 8.91 38.67
CA ALA A 47 8.04 8.83 37.93
C ALA A 47 6.89 8.93 38.93
N SER A 48 5.74 9.51 38.58
CA SER A 48 4.60 9.63 39.51
C SER A 48 4.19 8.29 40.17
N TYR A 49 4.67 7.17 39.63
CA TYR A 49 4.39 5.80 40.02
C TYR A 49 5.63 4.96 40.41
N GLY A 50 6.81 5.57 40.60
CA GLY A 50 8.03 4.85 41.00
C GLY A 50 8.81 4.20 39.85
N VAL A 51 9.91 3.52 40.20
CA VAL A 51 10.73 2.70 39.30
C VAL A 51 10.20 1.26 39.35
N PRO A 52 10.09 0.53 38.22
CA PRO A 52 9.68 -0.86 38.23
C PRO A 52 10.67 -1.74 38.98
N ASP A 53 10.16 -2.84 39.54
CA ASP A 53 10.98 -3.82 40.25
C ASP A 53 11.95 -4.54 39.31
N LYS A 54 12.95 -5.19 39.91
CA LYS A 54 13.80 -6.15 39.22
C LYS A 54 12.96 -7.29 38.65
N ARG A 55 13.28 -7.69 37.42
CA ARG A 55 12.66 -8.85 36.77
C ARG A 55 13.07 -10.14 37.47
N ALA A 56 12.18 -11.13 37.52
CA ALA A 56 12.50 -12.41 38.14
C ALA A 56 13.41 -13.27 37.24
N ALA A 57 13.24 -13.16 35.91
CA ALA A 57 14.07 -13.83 34.93
C ALA A 57 14.33 -12.96 33.69
N TYR A 58 15.41 -13.26 32.96
CA TYR A 58 15.73 -12.58 31.70
C TYR A 58 14.71 -12.85 30.59
N GLY A 59 13.90 -13.91 30.71
CA GLY A 59 12.79 -14.20 29.81
C GLY A 59 11.52 -13.39 30.10
N ASP A 60 11.45 -12.70 31.25
CA ASP A 60 10.28 -11.88 31.58
C ASP A 60 10.32 -10.59 30.75
N VAL A 61 9.40 -10.47 29.80
CA VAL A 61 9.27 -9.28 28.94
C VAL A 61 8.22 -8.29 29.44
N VAL A 62 7.29 -8.72 30.31
CA VAL A 62 6.28 -7.86 30.94
C VAL A 62 6.76 -7.45 32.33
N LEU A 63 6.66 -6.16 32.66
CA LEU A 63 6.91 -5.65 34.01
C LEU A 63 5.69 -5.95 34.88
N LYS A 64 5.62 -7.18 35.38
CA LYS A 64 4.44 -7.75 36.03
C LYS A 64 3.84 -6.86 37.13
N HIS A 65 4.65 -6.38 38.07
CA HIS A 65 4.15 -5.58 39.19
C HIS A 65 3.60 -4.22 38.72
N THR A 66 4.25 -3.56 37.76
CA THR A 66 3.72 -2.33 37.15
C THR A 66 2.37 -2.57 36.47
N LEU A 67 2.22 -3.69 35.76
CA LEU A 67 0.96 -4.06 35.13
C LEU A 67 -0.14 -4.35 36.15
N GLU A 68 0.19 -5.09 37.21
CA GLU A 68 -0.73 -5.38 38.31
C GLU A 68 -1.24 -4.10 38.99
N GLN A 69 -0.34 -3.17 39.32
CA GLN A 69 -0.70 -1.86 39.88
C GLN A 69 -1.57 -1.03 38.93
N ALA A 70 -1.28 -1.07 37.62
CA ALA A 70 -2.10 -0.38 36.63
C ALA A 70 -3.50 -0.99 36.54
N ILE A 71 -3.62 -2.32 36.50
CA ILE A 71 -4.91 -3.02 36.51
C ILE A 71 -5.72 -2.64 37.77
N ASP A 72 -5.09 -2.64 38.93
CA ASP A 72 -5.74 -2.28 40.20
C ASP A 72 -6.21 -0.81 40.20
N ARG A 73 -5.38 0.10 39.68
CA ARG A 73 -5.68 1.53 39.57
C ARG A 73 -6.82 1.83 38.59
N LEU A 74 -6.80 1.19 37.44
CA LEU A 74 -7.76 1.45 36.36
C LEU A 74 -9.12 0.78 36.58
N ASN A 75 -9.16 -0.26 37.43
CA ASN A 75 -10.36 -1.06 37.65
C ASN A 75 -10.72 -1.18 39.15
N PRO A 76 -10.84 -0.06 39.89
CA PRO A 76 -11.02 -0.10 41.35
C PRO A 76 -12.37 -0.68 41.78
N THR A 77 -13.37 -0.69 40.89
CA THR A 77 -14.72 -1.19 41.15
C THR A 77 -14.87 -2.69 40.92
N LEU A 78 -13.90 -3.34 40.27
CA LEU A 78 -13.95 -4.77 39.98
C LEU A 78 -13.33 -5.59 41.13
N PRO A 79 -13.86 -6.80 41.42
CA PRO A 79 -13.29 -7.68 42.43
C PRO A 79 -11.82 -8.03 42.13
N VAL A 80 -11.03 -8.20 43.20
CA VAL A 80 -9.61 -8.58 43.10
C VAL A 80 -9.43 -9.86 42.27
N SER A 81 -10.32 -10.84 42.43
CA SER A 81 -10.28 -12.10 41.66
C SER A 81 -10.36 -11.87 40.15
N ALA A 82 -11.23 -10.96 39.69
CA ALA A 82 -11.38 -10.63 38.28
C ALA A 82 -10.15 -9.89 37.73
N ARG A 83 -9.57 -8.98 38.52
CA ARG A 83 -8.32 -8.29 38.17
C ARG A 83 -7.13 -9.26 38.05
N GLN A 84 -7.04 -10.23 38.96
CA GLN A 84 -6.02 -11.27 38.94
C GLN A 84 -6.21 -12.27 37.79
N GLU A 85 -7.46 -12.61 37.47
CA GLU A 85 -7.80 -13.41 36.28
C GLU A 85 -7.34 -12.71 35.00
N ALA A 86 -7.60 -11.41 34.87
CA ALA A 86 -7.17 -10.62 33.74
C ALA A 86 -5.62 -10.53 33.65
N LEU A 87 -4.93 -10.27 34.76
CA LEU A 87 -3.47 -10.29 34.81
C LEU A 87 -2.92 -11.64 34.34
N LYS A 88 -3.49 -12.75 34.83
CA LYS A 88 -3.09 -14.10 34.43
C LYS A 88 -3.34 -14.34 32.94
N ALA A 89 -4.48 -13.91 32.41
CA ALA A 89 -4.81 -14.04 30.99
C ALA A 89 -3.78 -13.32 30.11
N VAL A 90 -3.39 -12.10 30.49
CA VAL A 90 -2.38 -11.32 29.78
C VAL A 90 -1.00 -11.98 29.84
N LEU A 91 -0.56 -12.44 31.02
CA LEU A 91 0.74 -13.10 31.18
C LEU A 91 0.82 -14.47 30.51
N SER A 92 -0.33 -15.09 30.21
CA SER A 92 -0.41 -16.42 29.60
C SER A 92 -0.61 -16.37 28.07
N VAL A 93 -0.47 -15.20 27.45
CA VAL A 93 -0.56 -15.06 25.98
C VAL A 93 0.52 -15.92 25.31
N PHE A 94 0.07 -16.88 24.51
CA PHE A 94 0.95 -17.75 23.72
C PHE A 94 0.21 -18.32 22.52
N SER A 95 0.91 -18.44 21.40
CA SER A 95 0.50 -19.22 20.23
C SER A 95 1.75 -19.76 19.52
N PRO A 96 1.68 -20.94 18.86
CA PRO A 96 2.75 -21.40 17.99
C PRO A 96 3.10 -20.41 16.87
N GLN A 97 2.12 -19.65 16.38
CA GLN A 97 2.33 -18.58 15.41
C GLN A 97 2.35 -17.23 16.13
N LEU A 98 3.45 -16.49 15.94
CA LEU A 98 3.66 -15.17 16.56
C LEU A 98 2.49 -14.20 16.31
N ILE A 99 1.98 -14.16 15.08
CA ILE A 99 0.92 -13.22 14.68
C ILE A 99 -0.39 -13.47 15.43
N ASP A 100 -0.72 -14.73 15.73
CA ASP A 100 -1.96 -15.10 16.43
C ASP A 100 -1.89 -14.71 17.90
N ALA A 101 -0.74 -14.92 18.55
CA ALA A 101 -0.51 -14.45 19.92
C ALA A 101 -0.62 -12.92 20.00
N ASN A 102 -0.04 -12.23 19.01
CA ASN A 102 -0.09 -10.78 18.91
C ASN A 102 -1.51 -10.24 18.66
N GLU A 103 -2.30 -10.89 17.81
CA GLU A 103 -3.71 -10.54 17.58
C GLU A 103 -4.54 -10.74 18.84
N ALA A 104 -4.38 -11.88 19.53
CA ALA A 104 -5.08 -12.17 20.77
C ALA A 104 -4.77 -11.13 21.86
N PHE A 105 -3.51 -10.75 22.02
CA PHE A 105 -3.13 -9.69 22.95
C PHE A 105 -3.64 -8.31 22.51
N GLN A 106 -3.51 -7.94 21.24
CA GLN A 106 -4.00 -6.65 20.76
C GLN A 106 -5.50 -6.50 21.02
N LYS A 107 -6.28 -7.57 20.89
CA LYS A 107 -7.70 -7.59 21.25
C LYS A 107 -7.92 -7.29 22.73
N MET A 108 -7.22 -8.01 23.62
CA MET A 108 -7.27 -7.75 25.06
C MET A 108 -6.86 -6.32 25.43
N LEU A 109 -5.87 -5.77 24.74
CA LEU A 109 -5.37 -4.42 24.95
C LEU A 109 -6.40 -3.36 24.51
N ALA A 110 -6.97 -3.49 23.30
CA ALA A 110 -7.85 -2.49 22.72
C ALA A 110 -9.30 -2.55 23.26
N GLU A 111 -9.78 -3.76 23.58
CA GLU A 111 -11.15 -4.01 24.01
C GLU A 111 -11.29 -4.20 25.53
N GLY A 112 -10.19 -4.41 26.25
CA GLY A 112 -10.20 -4.86 27.65
C GLY A 112 -10.31 -6.38 27.76
N VAL A 113 -9.81 -6.92 28.86
CA VAL A 113 -9.83 -8.37 29.12
C VAL A 113 -11.23 -8.76 29.61
N PRO A 114 -11.95 -9.64 28.90
CA PRO A 114 -13.26 -10.10 29.35
C PRO A 114 -13.11 -10.97 30.60
N VAL A 115 -13.93 -10.68 31.61
CA VAL A 115 -13.99 -11.43 32.87
C VAL A 115 -15.44 -11.64 33.27
N THR A 116 -15.71 -12.71 34.02
CA THR A 116 -17.04 -12.97 34.57
C THR A 116 -17.04 -12.69 36.06
N ILE A 117 -17.95 -11.82 36.51
CA ILE A 117 -18.14 -11.54 37.93
C ILE A 117 -19.51 -12.02 38.41
N GLN A 118 -19.58 -12.40 39.68
CA GLN A 118 -20.85 -12.65 40.37
C GLN A 118 -21.32 -11.35 40.99
N LYS A 119 -22.50 -10.86 40.57
CA LYS A 119 -23.15 -9.66 41.15
C LYS A 119 -24.61 -9.99 41.43
N ASP A 120 -25.03 -9.81 42.67
CA ASP A 120 -26.40 -10.11 43.12
C ASP A 120 -26.85 -11.56 42.82
N GLY A 121 -25.92 -12.51 42.88
CA GLY A 121 -26.18 -13.93 42.60
C GLY A 121 -26.34 -14.28 41.10
N GLN A 122 -26.01 -13.37 40.20
CA GLN A 122 -26.00 -13.59 38.75
C GLN A 122 -24.60 -13.37 38.15
N GLU A 123 -24.25 -14.17 37.15
CA GLU A 123 -23.06 -13.96 36.33
C GLU A 123 -23.25 -12.75 35.42
N ARG A 124 -22.30 -11.83 35.44
CA ARG A 124 -22.20 -10.70 34.52
C ARG A 124 -20.82 -10.64 33.89
N GLY A 125 -20.78 -10.45 32.57
CA GLY A 125 -19.54 -10.16 31.86
C GLY A 125 -19.14 -8.71 32.08
N GLU A 126 -17.92 -8.50 32.55
CA GLU A 126 -17.27 -7.20 32.70
C GLU A 126 -15.96 -7.17 31.92
N ARG A 127 -15.33 -6.00 31.82
CA ARG A 127 -14.04 -5.81 31.13
C ARG A 127 -13.03 -5.19 32.08
N VAL A 128 -11.86 -5.82 32.21
CA VAL A 128 -10.70 -5.27 32.92
C VAL A 128 -9.83 -4.51 31.91
N TRP A 129 -9.64 -3.21 32.14
CA TRP A 129 -8.84 -2.35 31.29
C TRP A 129 -7.36 -2.38 31.68
N LEU A 130 -6.49 -2.58 30.68
CA LEU A 130 -5.03 -2.57 30.85
C LEU A 130 -4.44 -1.16 30.66
N VAL A 131 -5.14 -0.31 29.91
CA VAL A 131 -4.72 1.04 29.52
C VAL A 131 -5.94 1.97 29.55
N ASP A 132 -5.76 3.16 30.11
CA ASP A 132 -6.73 4.25 30.01
C ASP A 132 -6.50 5.04 28.72
N PHE A 133 -7.26 4.73 27.69
CA PHE A 133 -7.19 5.42 26.41
C PHE A 133 -7.94 6.77 26.40
N GLN A 134 -8.79 7.05 27.39
CA GLN A 134 -9.53 8.31 27.46
C GLN A 134 -8.66 9.41 28.08
N ASN A 135 -7.89 9.06 29.10
CA ASN A 135 -6.99 9.97 29.80
C ASN A 135 -5.57 9.39 29.77
N PRO A 136 -4.76 9.70 28.73
CA PRO A 136 -3.42 9.15 28.58
C PRO A 136 -2.53 9.30 29.82
N GLU A 137 -2.66 10.40 30.56
CA GLU A 137 -1.87 10.69 31.77
C GLU A 137 -2.15 9.75 32.95
N ASN A 138 -3.25 8.97 32.93
CA ASN A 138 -3.52 7.95 33.95
C ASN A 138 -2.67 6.68 33.77
N ASN A 139 -1.85 6.62 32.72
CA ASN A 139 -0.97 5.49 32.40
C ASN A 139 0.48 5.78 32.77
N VAL A 140 1.24 4.72 32.99
CA VAL A 140 2.68 4.75 33.24
C VAL A 140 3.42 4.51 31.94
N PHE A 141 4.37 5.38 31.60
CA PHE A 141 5.18 5.28 30.38
C PHE A 141 6.66 5.15 30.73
N PHE A 142 7.30 4.07 30.27
CA PHE A 142 8.74 3.88 30.42
C PHE A 142 9.43 3.79 29.06
N ALA A 143 10.59 4.45 28.96
CA ALA A 143 11.55 4.23 27.89
C ALA A 143 12.73 3.46 28.50
N ILE A 144 12.88 2.19 28.13
CA ILE A 144 13.88 1.30 28.71
C ILE A 144 14.89 0.94 27.65
N ASN A 145 16.15 1.29 27.89
CA ASN A 145 17.22 0.99 26.94
C ASN A 145 17.98 -0.28 27.32
N GLN A 146 18.64 -0.92 26.35
CA GLN A 146 19.52 -2.07 26.59
C GLN A 146 18.82 -3.23 27.34
N PHE A 147 17.53 -3.44 27.08
CA PHE A 147 16.71 -4.45 27.78
C PHE A 147 17.04 -5.86 27.27
N THR A 148 17.81 -6.62 28.05
CA THR A 148 18.25 -7.96 27.64
C THR A 148 17.13 -9.00 27.84
N VAL A 149 16.82 -9.74 26.78
CA VAL A 149 15.84 -10.85 26.79
C VAL A 149 16.57 -12.15 26.48
N LEU A 150 16.30 -13.19 27.29
CA LEU A 150 16.83 -14.54 27.09
C LEU A 150 15.67 -15.50 26.80
N GLU A 151 15.67 -16.10 25.61
CA GLU A 151 14.70 -17.13 25.23
C GLU A 151 15.43 -18.24 24.46
N ARG A 152 15.13 -19.52 24.74
CA ARG A 152 15.75 -20.68 24.06
C ARG A 152 17.30 -20.63 24.04
N ASN A 153 17.91 -20.22 25.15
CA ASN A 153 19.37 -20.03 25.31
C ASN A 153 20.01 -19.00 24.35
N GLN A 154 19.20 -18.16 23.71
CA GLN A 154 19.68 -17.06 22.89
C GLN A 154 19.33 -15.73 23.55
N SER A 155 20.32 -14.87 23.64
CA SER A 155 20.16 -13.54 24.22
C SER A 155 20.07 -12.49 23.11
N LYS A 156 19.09 -11.60 23.22
CA LYS A 156 18.95 -10.42 22.37
C LYS A 156 18.69 -9.19 23.23
N ARG A 157 19.11 -8.04 22.71
CA ARG A 157 19.04 -6.77 23.43
C ARG A 157 18.62 -5.68 22.46
N PRO A 158 17.32 -5.36 22.39
CA PRO A 158 16.85 -4.20 21.65
C PRO A 158 17.40 -2.90 22.25
N ASP A 159 17.58 -1.88 21.41
CA ASP A 159 18.17 -0.61 21.83
C ASP A 159 17.26 0.14 22.79
N VAL A 160 16.00 0.38 22.38
CA VAL A 160 14.99 1.02 23.25
C VAL A 160 13.65 0.30 23.14
N LEU A 161 13.04 0.02 24.29
CA LEU A 161 11.68 -0.48 24.42
C LEU A 161 10.79 0.56 25.10
N LEU A 162 9.61 0.80 24.52
CA LEU A 162 8.60 1.63 25.17
C LEU A 162 7.56 0.76 25.84
N PHE A 163 7.39 0.99 27.14
CA PHE A 163 6.39 0.32 27.94
C PHE A 163 5.22 1.24 28.28
N VAL A 164 4.01 0.69 28.25
CA VAL A 164 2.81 1.33 28.79
C VAL A 164 2.22 0.41 29.85
N ASN A 165 2.10 0.88 31.09
CA ASN A 165 1.60 0.10 32.22
C ASN A 165 2.31 -1.27 32.36
N GLY A 166 3.61 -1.32 32.09
CA GLY A 166 4.42 -2.54 32.18
C GLY A 166 4.34 -3.49 30.97
N LEU A 167 3.61 -3.13 29.91
CA LEU A 167 3.53 -3.89 28.66
C LEU A 167 4.54 -3.35 27.61
N PRO A 168 5.40 -4.17 26.99
CA PRO A 168 6.37 -3.72 25.99
C PRO A 168 5.71 -3.54 24.61
N LEU A 169 5.23 -2.32 24.33
CA LEU A 169 4.40 -2.06 23.15
C LEU A 169 5.18 -1.59 21.93
N VAL A 170 6.32 -0.92 22.09
CA VAL A 170 7.14 -0.44 20.95
C VAL A 170 8.57 -0.90 21.08
N VAL A 171 9.11 -1.45 19.98
CA VAL A 171 10.53 -1.81 19.84
C VAL A 171 11.18 -0.79 18.92
N ILE A 172 12.26 -0.15 19.36
CA ILE A 172 13.04 0.81 18.58
C ILE A 172 14.44 0.24 18.40
N GLU A 173 14.86 0.16 17.15
CA GLU A 173 16.21 -0.26 16.76
C GLU A 173 16.90 0.89 16.03
N LEU A 174 18.09 1.25 16.49
CA LEU A 174 18.88 2.40 16.08
C LEU A 174 20.17 1.92 15.40
N LYS A 175 20.71 2.75 14.50
CA LYS A 175 21.98 2.50 13.83
C LYS A 175 22.77 3.80 13.71
N ASN A 176 24.09 3.70 13.55
CA ASN A 176 24.95 4.86 13.39
C ASN A 176 24.92 5.42 11.94
N PRO A 177 24.50 6.67 11.70
CA PRO A 177 24.43 7.26 10.36
C PRO A 177 25.82 7.57 9.79
N ALA A 178 26.85 7.64 10.64
CA ALA A 178 28.23 7.79 10.20
C ALA A 178 28.85 6.48 9.69
N ASP A 179 28.24 5.33 10.02
CA ASP A 179 28.65 4.02 9.51
C ASP A 179 27.84 3.68 8.24
N LYS A 180 28.54 3.64 7.11
CA LYS A 180 27.96 3.32 5.79
C LYS A 180 27.35 1.92 5.73
N HIS A 181 27.78 1.03 6.61
CA HIS A 181 27.23 -0.31 6.72
C HIS A 181 26.02 -0.36 7.65
N ALA A 182 25.79 0.60 8.55
CA ALA A 182 24.73 0.59 9.55
C ALA A 182 23.46 1.28 9.01
N THR A 183 22.83 0.66 8.02
CA THR A 183 21.62 1.20 7.37
C THR A 183 20.34 0.89 8.14
N ILE A 184 19.26 1.65 7.89
CA ILE A 184 17.91 1.34 8.37
C ILE A 184 17.45 -0.07 7.97
N ARG A 185 17.95 -0.58 6.83
CA ARG A 185 17.66 -1.96 6.42
C ARG A 185 18.25 -2.98 7.39
N LYS A 186 19.45 -2.74 7.93
CA LYS A 186 20.02 -3.60 8.97
C LYS A 186 19.21 -3.55 10.27
N ALA A 187 18.74 -2.36 10.66
CA ALA A 187 17.81 -2.26 11.80
C ALA A 187 16.54 -3.12 11.56
N TYR A 188 15.98 -3.09 10.35
CA TYR A 188 14.87 -3.96 9.98
C TYR A 188 15.20 -5.46 10.06
N ASP A 189 16.34 -5.88 9.51
CA ASP A 189 16.78 -7.29 9.53
C ASP A 189 17.08 -7.77 10.97
N GLN A 190 17.54 -6.87 11.84
CA GLN A 190 17.74 -7.13 13.27
C GLN A 190 16.40 -7.36 13.99
N ILE A 191 15.36 -6.58 13.66
CA ILE A 191 13.99 -6.85 14.14
C ILE A 191 13.47 -8.20 13.65
N GLN A 192 13.75 -8.57 12.38
CA GLN A 192 13.38 -9.92 11.89
C GLN A 192 14.07 -11.03 12.70
N THR A 193 15.33 -10.82 13.04
CA THR A 193 16.08 -11.74 13.91
C THR A 193 15.44 -11.83 15.29
N TYR A 194 15.10 -10.70 15.91
CA TYR A 194 14.46 -10.70 17.23
C TYR A 194 13.12 -11.43 17.22
N LYS A 195 12.28 -11.25 16.19
CA LYS A 195 11.01 -11.97 16.07
C LYS A 195 11.18 -13.50 16.08
N THR A 196 12.27 -14.00 15.50
CA THR A 196 12.56 -15.44 15.46
C THR A 196 13.18 -15.94 16.77
N VAL A 197 14.05 -15.13 17.38
CA VAL A 197 14.87 -15.55 18.53
C VAL A 197 14.17 -15.31 19.88
N ILE A 198 13.50 -14.17 20.04
CA ILE A 198 12.77 -13.75 21.25
C ILE A 198 11.29 -13.43 20.91
N PRO A 199 10.52 -14.36 20.32
CA PRO A 199 9.15 -14.11 19.89
C PRO A 199 8.22 -13.66 21.03
N SER A 200 8.51 -14.04 22.28
CA SER A 200 7.70 -13.65 23.45
C SER A 200 7.56 -12.14 23.63
N LEU A 201 8.59 -11.36 23.30
CA LEU A 201 8.53 -9.90 23.30
C LEU A 201 7.48 -9.38 22.31
N PHE A 202 7.39 -10.03 21.14
CA PHE A 202 6.51 -9.63 20.06
C PHE A 202 5.08 -10.16 20.21
N PHE A 203 4.78 -10.96 21.22
CA PHE A 203 3.38 -11.24 21.60
C PHE A 203 2.67 -9.96 22.04
N TYR A 204 3.39 -9.01 22.64
CA TYR A 204 2.83 -7.76 23.17
C TYR A 204 3.05 -6.56 22.25
N ASN A 205 3.94 -6.67 21.27
CA ASN A 205 4.35 -5.56 20.42
C ASN A 205 3.18 -4.95 19.62
N ALA A 206 2.96 -3.64 19.74
CA ALA A 206 2.07 -2.88 18.87
C ALA A 206 2.72 -2.65 17.50
N PHE A 207 3.91 -2.03 17.49
CA PHE A 207 4.68 -1.75 16.27
C PHE A 207 6.17 -1.55 16.58
N CYS A 208 6.97 -1.45 15.53
CA CYS A 208 8.41 -1.33 15.54
C CYS A 208 8.86 -0.02 14.89
N VAL A 209 9.96 0.55 15.36
CA VAL A 209 10.63 1.71 14.77
C VAL A 209 12.06 1.32 14.40
N ILE A 210 12.47 1.71 13.20
CA ILE A 210 13.83 1.54 12.69
C ILE A 210 14.38 2.92 12.30
N SER A 211 15.62 3.21 12.71
CA SER A 211 16.22 4.51 12.42
C SER A 211 17.74 4.44 12.39
N ASP A 212 18.35 5.34 11.62
CA ASP A 212 19.77 5.69 11.71
C ASP A 212 19.98 7.08 12.32
N GLY A 213 18.98 7.61 13.02
CA GLY A 213 18.98 8.97 13.56
C GLY A 213 18.54 10.05 12.57
N LEU A 214 18.88 9.97 11.29
CA LEU A 214 18.44 10.96 10.28
C LEU A 214 17.11 10.57 9.66
N GLU A 215 17.00 9.32 9.24
CA GLU A 215 15.79 8.72 8.72
C GLU A 215 15.16 7.82 9.79
N ALA A 216 13.83 7.79 9.85
CA ALA A 216 13.09 6.97 10.80
C ALA A 216 11.78 6.47 10.19
N LYS A 217 11.51 5.19 10.37
CA LYS A 217 10.31 4.54 9.82
C LYS A 217 9.66 3.63 10.86
N ALA A 218 8.34 3.54 10.82
CA ALA A 218 7.57 2.64 11.65
C ALA A 218 6.84 1.57 10.82
N GLY A 219 6.70 0.38 11.40
CA GLY A 219 6.03 -0.75 10.78
C GLY A 219 5.62 -1.81 11.80
N THR A 220 4.84 -2.79 11.39
CA THR A 220 4.35 -3.87 12.26
C THR A 220 5.21 -5.13 12.15
N ILE A 221 4.96 -6.12 13.02
CA ILE A 221 5.63 -7.43 12.95
C ILE A 221 5.40 -8.19 11.63
N SER A 222 4.36 -7.87 10.86
CA SER A 222 4.11 -8.48 9.54
C SER A 222 4.47 -7.56 8.37
N SER A 223 5.02 -6.37 8.64
CA SER A 223 5.39 -5.41 7.59
C SER A 223 6.67 -5.84 6.89
N ALA A 224 6.63 -5.91 5.55
CA ALA A 224 7.84 -5.93 4.74
C ALA A 224 8.58 -4.59 4.86
N PHE A 225 9.88 -4.56 4.55
CA PHE A 225 10.69 -3.32 4.61
C PHE A 225 10.06 -2.17 3.81
N SER A 226 9.50 -2.44 2.63
CA SER A 226 8.81 -1.45 1.79
C SER A 226 7.51 -0.90 2.38
N ARG A 227 7.02 -1.48 3.49
CA ARG A 227 5.83 -1.04 4.22
C ARG A 227 6.15 -0.35 5.55
N PHE A 228 7.43 -0.19 5.89
CA PHE A 228 7.86 0.72 6.95
C PHE A 228 7.78 2.16 6.43
N GLN A 229 7.02 3.01 7.11
CA GLN A 229 6.70 4.37 6.63
C GLN A 229 7.23 5.46 7.55
N THR A 230 7.61 6.59 6.97
CA THR A 230 8.08 7.77 7.69
C THR A 230 6.90 8.54 8.29
N TRP A 231 7.08 9.07 9.49
CA TRP A 231 6.17 10.02 10.12
C TRP A 231 6.64 11.46 9.86
N LYS A 232 5.84 12.28 9.16
CA LYS A 232 6.32 13.57 8.60
C LYS A 232 5.93 14.84 9.35
N THR A 233 5.07 14.73 10.37
CA THR A 233 4.52 15.91 11.06
C THR A 233 4.43 15.68 12.57
N ILE A 234 4.72 16.71 13.34
CA ILE A 234 4.59 16.67 14.81
C ILE A 234 3.14 16.92 15.23
N ASP A 235 2.42 17.80 14.51
CA ASP A 235 1.11 18.31 14.93
C ASP A 235 -0.05 17.98 13.97
N GLY A 236 0.24 17.34 12.83
CA GLY A 236 -0.76 17.04 11.80
C GLY A 236 -1.21 18.22 10.95
N LYS A 237 -0.59 19.40 11.13
CA LYS A 237 -0.94 20.65 10.43
C LYS A 237 0.10 21.00 9.39
N LYS A 238 1.39 20.87 9.73
CA LYS A 238 2.49 21.19 8.82
C LYS A 238 3.52 20.07 8.85
N GLU A 239 4.03 19.74 7.67
CA GLU A 239 5.22 18.89 7.57
C GLU A 239 6.42 19.58 8.22
N SER A 240 7.21 18.78 8.92
CA SER A 240 8.41 19.25 9.57
C SER A 240 9.44 19.65 8.52
N SER A 241 10.33 20.60 8.87
CA SER A 241 11.42 21.00 7.99
C SER A 241 12.30 19.78 7.65
N PRO A 242 12.79 19.64 6.40
CA PRO A 242 13.78 18.62 6.03
C PRO A 242 15.09 18.70 6.82
N HIS A 243 15.31 19.82 7.54
CA HIS A 243 16.45 20.02 8.43
C HIS A 243 16.25 19.48 9.85
N VAL A 244 15.06 18.95 10.15
CA VAL A 244 14.78 18.25 11.42
C VAL A 244 14.88 16.75 11.18
N SER A 245 15.55 16.04 12.09
CA SER A 245 15.66 14.58 12.04
C SER A 245 14.29 13.91 11.97
N GLN A 246 14.13 12.91 11.10
CA GLN A 246 12.88 12.15 11.05
C GLN A 246 12.62 11.38 12.34
N LEU A 247 13.66 11.00 13.07
CA LEU A 247 13.54 10.35 14.38
C LEU A 247 12.94 11.30 15.42
N GLU A 248 13.39 12.56 15.44
CA GLU A 248 12.80 13.60 16.31
C GLU A 248 11.32 13.82 15.98
N VAL A 249 10.98 13.93 14.69
CA VAL A 249 9.60 14.11 14.22
C VAL A 249 8.74 12.91 14.60
N LEU A 250 9.24 11.70 14.45
CA LEU A 250 8.54 10.47 14.83
C LEU A 250 8.33 10.41 16.34
N ILE A 251 9.34 10.73 17.16
CA ILE A 251 9.20 10.70 18.62
C ILE A 251 8.17 11.73 19.09
N ARG A 252 8.29 12.99 18.64
CA ARG A 252 7.38 14.07 19.06
C ARG A 252 5.98 13.93 18.49
N GLY A 253 5.86 13.43 17.25
CA GLY A 253 4.58 13.29 16.55
C GLY A 253 3.88 11.97 16.82
N MET A 254 4.54 10.84 16.56
CA MET A 254 3.93 9.50 16.64
C MET A 254 3.95 8.93 18.05
N LEU A 255 5.04 9.15 18.81
CA LEU A 255 5.28 8.51 20.10
C LEU A 255 4.88 9.35 21.32
N ASN A 256 4.29 10.55 21.12
CA ASN A 256 3.65 11.24 22.23
C ASN A 256 2.50 10.40 22.80
N LYS A 257 2.21 10.57 24.09
CA LYS A 257 1.27 9.71 24.84
C LYS A 257 -0.11 9.60 24.17
N ALA A 258 -0.68 10.72 23.72
CA ALA A 258 -2.01 10.73 23.13
C ALA A 258 -2.04 10.02 21.77
N THR A 259 -1.08 10.33 20.89
CA THR A 259 -0.98 9.72 19.56
C THR A 259 -0.65 8.23 19.64
N LEU A 260 0.29 7.84 20.50
CA LEU A 260 0.67 6.45 20.71
C LEU A 260 -0.54 5.60 21.13
N LEU A 261 -1.27 6.04 22.15
CA LEU A 261 -2.44 5.33 22.66
C LEU A 261 -3.60 5.31 21.65
N ASP A 262 -3.83 6.41 20.93
CA ASP A 262 -4.85 6.47 19.88
C ASP A 262 -4.49 5.52 18.72
N LEU A 263 -3.23 5.48 18.31
CA LEU A 263 -2.74 4.55 17.28
C LEU A 263 -2.98 3.09 17.68
N ILE A 264 -2.56 2.74 18.91
CA ILE A 264 -2.72 1.39 19.45
C ILE A 264 -4.19 0.97 19.47
N ARG A 265 -5.09 1.85 19.93
CA ARG A 265 -6.51 1.51 20.06
C ARG A 265 -7.24 1.46 18.72
N ASN A 266 -7.02 2.46 17.88
CA ASN A 266 -7.94 2.79 16.78
C ASN A 266 -7.35 2.62 15.38
N PHE A 267 -6.03 2.43 15.25
CA PHE A 267 -5.33 2.46 13.96
C PHE A 267 -4.47 1.22 13.68
N ILE A 268 -4.74 0.12 14.38
CA ILE A 268 -4.15 -1.19 14.11
C ILE A 268 -5.27 -2.15 13.70
N VAL A 269 -5.06 -2.87 12.59
CA VAL A 269 -5.97 -3.92 12.09
C VAL A 269 -5.22 -5.19 11.77
N PHE A 270 -5.90 -6.32 11.86
CA PHE A 270 -5.44 -7.61 11.35
C PHE A 270 -6.34 -8.02 10.20
N GLU A 271 -5.79 -8.04 8.99
CA GLU A 271 -6.49 -8.56 7.83
C GLU A 271 -6.20 -10.04 7.66
N LYS A 272 -7.22 -10.83 7.32
CA LYS A 272 -7.10 -12.27 7.10
C LYS A 272 -7.45 -12.60 5.67
N ASP A 273 -6.44 -12.99 4.89
CA ASP A 273 -6.61 -13.40 3.50
C ASP A 273 -6.58 -14.92 3.39
N LYS A 274 -7.51 -15.46 2.61
CA LYS A 274 -7.52 -16.89 2.27
C LYS A 274 -6.69 -17.09 1.00
N LYS A 275 -5.56 -17.78 1.12
CA LYS A 275 -4.80 -18.31 -0.02
C LYS A 275 -5.14 -19.76 -0.21
N ILE A 276 -5.52 -20.12 -1.43
CA ILE A 276 -5.68 -21.52 -1.82
C ILE A 276 -4.41 -21.90 -2.55
N ASP A 277 -3.67 -22.86 -2.03
CA ASP A 277 -2.53 -23.44 -2.73
C ASP A 277 -3.04 -24.09 -4.02
N ALA A 278 -2.59 -23.57 -5.16
CA ALA A 278 -3.04 -24.03 -6.47
C ALA A 278 -2.64 -25.48 -6.79
N LYS A 279 -1.60 -26.01 -6.13
CA LYS A 279 -1.07 -27.37 -6.33
C LYS A 279 -1.70 -28.38 -5.37
N THR A 280 -1.88 -28.02 -4.11
CA THR A 280 -2.40 -28.95 -3.08
C THR A 280 -3.90 -28.78 -2.81
N GLY A 281 -4.50 -27.67 -3.23
CA GLY A 281 -5.90 -27.31 -2.94
C GLY A 281 -6.14 -26.92 -1.49
N LEU A 282 -5.10 -26.85 -0.64
CA LEU A 282 -5.22 -26.49 0.76
C LEU A 282 -5.49 -24.99 0.90
N THR A 283 -6.44 -24.64 1.76
CA THR A 283 -6.69 -23.23 2.12
C THR A 283 -5.85 -22.87 3.33
N GLN A 284 -4.94 -21.91 3.15
CA GLN A 284 -4.19 -21.27 4.23
C GLN A 284 -4.76 -19.88 4.49
N ILE A 285 -4.96 -19.54 5.77
CA ILE A 285 -5.30 -18.18 6.18
C ILE A 285 -3.99 -17.48 6.50
N GLU A 286 -3.71 -16.38 5.81
CA GLU A 286 -2.59 -15.49 6.08
C GLU A 286 -3.12 -14.27 6.83
N THR A 287 -2.61 -14.03 8.04
CA THR A 287 -2.95 -12.87 8.87
C THR A 287 -1.89 -11.80 8.71
N VAL A 288 -2.30 -10.58 8.33
CA VAL A 288 -1.40 -9.42 8.18
C VAL A 288 -1.84 -8.31 9.12
N LYS A 289 -0.96 -7.93 10.05
CA LYS A 289 -1.12 -6.75 10.90
C LYS A 289 -0.72 -5.49 10.16
N LYS A 290 -1.58 -4.47 10.16
CA LYS A 290 -1.30 -3.15 9.58
C LYS A 290 -1.49 -2.06 10.63
N ILE A 291 -0.70 -0.99 10.50
CA ILE A 291 -0.85 0.26 11.25
C ILE A 291 -1.12 1.39 10.26
N ALA A 292 -1.89 2.39 10.68
CA ALA A 292 -2.14 3.56 9.84
C ALA A 292 -0.87 4.37 9.54
N ALA A 293 -0.78 4.85 8.31
CA ALA A 293 0.16 5.88 7.90
C ALA A 293 -0.18 7.24 8.52
N TYR A 294 0.78 8.18 8.54
CA TYR A 294 0.56 9.50 9.13
C TYR A 294 -0.60 10.27 8.47
N HIS A 295 -0.71 10.24 7.13
CA HIS A 295 -1.82 10.90 6.42
C HIS A 295 -3.17 10.29 6.77
N GLN A 296 -3.24 8.97 6.96
CA GLN A 296 -4.47 8.28 7.40
C GLN A 296 -4.83 8.68 8.84
N TYR A 297 -3.85 8.67 9.75
CA TYR A 297 -4.07 9.04 11.16
C TYR A 297 -4.62 10.46 11.29
N HIS A 298 -4.00 11.44 10.64
CA HIS A 298 -4.42 12.84 10.74
C HIS A 298 -5.75 13.09 10.02
N ALA A 299 -5.96 12.54 8.82
CA ALA A 299 -7.21 12.69 8.09
C ALA A 299 -8.41 12.13 8.85
N VAL A 300 -8.25 10.94 9.42
CA VAL A 300 -9.32 10.29 10.19
C VAL A 300 -9.63 11.09 11.45
N ASN A 301 -8.63 11.59 12.17
CA ASN A 301 -8.87 12.41 13.35
C ASN A 301 -9.58 13.74 13.02
N LYS A 302 -9.18 14.41 11.93
CA LYS A 302 -9.90 15.60 11.43
C LYS A 302 -11.34 15.25 11.03
N ALA A 303 -11.54 14.13 10.34
CA ALA A 303 -12.85 13.65 9.92
C ALA A 303 -13.77 13.35 11.11
N VAL A 304 -13.29 12.63 12.13
CA VAL A 304 -14.07 12.36 13.35
C VAL A 304 -14.43 13.67 14.06
N GLY A 305 -13.49 14.61 14.16
CA GLY A 305 -13.75 15.93 14.74
C GLY A 305 -14.85 16.70 14.00
N SER A 306 -14.77 16.73 12.66
CA SER A 306 -15.78 17.38 11.82
C SER A 306 -17.15 16.70 11.91
N THR A 307 -17.18 15.37 11.89
CA THR A 307 -18.41 14.59 12.05
C THR A 307 -19.07 14.83 13.39
N ARG A 308 -18.31 14.90 14.48
CA ARG A 308 -18.85 15.21 15.81
C ARG A 308 -19.54 16.57 15.84
N LEU A 309 -18.95 17.59 15.20
CA LEU A 309 -19.56 18.92 15.09
C LEU A 309 -20.82 18.89 14.22
N ALA A 310 -20.76 18.24 13.06
CA ALA A 310 -21.87 18.13 12.11
C ALA A 310 -23.04 17.28 12.64
N ALA A 311 -22.77 16.33 13.54
CA ALA A 311 -23.76 15.43 14.13
C ALA A 311 -24.51 16.04 15.34
N THR A 312 -24.09 17.19 15.87
CA THR A 312 -24.82 17.90 16.95
C THR A 312 -26.24 18.30 16.54
N ALA A 313 -27.13 18.62 17.48
CA ALA A 313 -28.52 19.00 17.17
C ALA A 313 -28.63 20.18 16.18
N GLU A 314 -27.71 21.15 16.29
CA GLU A 314 -27.62 22.36 15.44
C GLU A 314 -26.62 22.20 14.29
N GLY A 315 -25.96 21.05 14.19
CA GLY A 315 -24.94 20.77 13.18
C GLY A 315 -25.50 20.68 11.77
N SER A 316 -24.64 20.99 10.79
CA SER A 316 -24.98 21.07 9.37
C SER A 316 -25.38 19.74 8.71
N ARG A 317 -25.15 18.60 9.38
CA ARG A 317 -25.22 17.24 8.80
C ARG A 317 -24.25 17.01 7.64
N LYS A 318 -23.25 17.87 7.50
CA LYS A 318 -22.23 17.88 6.44
C LYS A 318 -20.87 17.82 7.11
N ALA A 319 -20.29 16.63 7.22
CA ALA A 319 -19.00 16.43 7.87
C ALA A 319 -17.83 16.87 6.99
N GLY A 320 -17.98 16.81 5.67
CA GLY A 320 -17.02 17.26 4.68
C GLY A 320 -16.53 16.14 3.77
N VAL A 321 -15.45 16.42 3.03
CA VAL A 321 -14.86 15.49 2.06
C VAL A 321 -13.40 15.20 2.42
N VAL A 322 -13.02 13.92 2.47
CA VAL A 322 -11.63 13.47 2.54
C VAL A 322 -11.18 13.07 1.14
N TRP A 323 -10.21 13.79 0.58
CA TRP A 323 -9.62 13.47 -0.72
C TRP A 323 -8.27 12.81 -0.53
N HIS A 324 -8.25 11.49 -0.63
CA HIS A 324 -7.03 10.69 -0.52
C HIS A 324 -6.84 9.92 -1.81
N THR A 325 -5.73 10.17 -2.50
CA THR A 325 -5.47 9.62 -3.83
C THR A 325 -5.65 8.11 -3.92
N GLN A 326 -6.00 7.61 -5.10
CA GLN A 326 -6.18 6.18 -5.29
C GLN A 326 -4.88 5.40 -5.05
N GLY A 327 -4.95 4.45 -4.11
CA GLY A 327 -3.80 3.64 -3.70
C GLY A 327 -3.13 4.05 -2.41
N SER A 328 -3.51 5.19 -1.83
CA SER A 328 -2.99 5.67 -0.54
C SER A 328 -3.57 4.96 0.70
N GLY A 329 -4.45 3.98 0.52
CA GLY A 329 -5.11 3.28 1.64
C GLY A 329 -6.44 3.89 2.11
N LYS A 330 -7.15 4.63 1.25
CA LYS A 330 -8.48 5.23 1.54
C LYS A 330 -9.48 4.28 2.22
N SER A 331 -9.59 3.03 1.77
CA SER A 331 -10.51 2.05 2.36
C SER A 331 -10.17 1.74 3.84
N LEU A 332 -8.88 1.68 4.18
CA LEU A 332 -8.44 1.54 5.56
C LEU A 332 -8.73 2.81 6.37
N SER A 333 -8.58 4.00 5.78
CA SER A 333 -9.00 5.25 6.43
C SER A 333 -10.48 5.22 6.81
N MET A 334 -11.35 4.66 5.96
CA MET A 334 -12.78 4.50 6.28
C MET A 334 -13.00 3.52 7.44
N VAL A 335 -12.24 2.42 7.51
CA VAL A 335 -12.29 1.45 8.61
C VAL A 335 -11.89 2.10 9.93
N PHE A 336 -10.75 2.80 9.97
CA PHE A 336 -10.27 3.51 11.16
C PHE A 336 -11.27 4.60 11.60
N TYR A 337 -11.82 5.33 10.63
CA TYR A 337 -12.87 6.31 10.88
C TYR A 337 -14.11 5.67 11.50
N ALA A 338 -14.64 4.59 10.91
CA ALA A 338 -15.81 3.88 11.46
C ALA A 338 -15.55 3.32 12.87
N GLY A 339 -14.41 2.65 13.09
CA GLY A 339 -14.03 2.12 14.40
C GLY A 339 -13.94 3.22 15.47
N LYS A 340 -13.35 4.36 15.11
CA LYS A 340 -13.27 5.50 16.03
C LYS A 340 -14.64 6.12 16.32
N LEU A 341 -15.54 6.22 15.34
CA LEU A 341 -16.90 6.73 15.59
C LEU A 341 -17.70 5.83 16.53
N ILE A 342 -17.57 4.50 16.43
CA ILE A 342 -18.23 3.53 17.30
C ILE A 342 -17.93 3.80 18.78
N HIS A 343 -16.68 4.18 19.09
CA HIS A 343 -16.26 4.51 20.45
C HIS A 343 -16.59 5.94 20.91
N ASN A 344 -16.79 6.89 19.99
CA ASN A 344 -16.85 8.32 20.31
C ASN A 344 -18.21 8.99 20.05
N LEU A 345 -19.18 8.31 19.42
CA LEU A 345 -20.50 8.87 19.07
C LEU A 345 -21.66 7.93 19.41
N ASP A 346 -21.71 7.41 20.64
CA ASP A 346 -22.83 6.59 21.13
C ASP A 346 -23.18 5.42 20.20
N ASN A 347 -22.15 4.76 19.64
CA ASN A 347 -22.28 3.64 18.73
C ASN A 347 -23.25 3.91 17.55
N PRO A 348 -22.89 4.81 16.60
CA PRO A 348 -23.76 5.15 15.48
C PRO A 348 -23.98 3.95 14.55
N THR A 349 -25.09 3.98 13.81
CA THR A 349 -25.22 3.11 12.63
C THR A 349 -24.38 3.71 11.50
N ILE A 350 -23.42 2.96 10.98
CA ILE A 350 -22.60 3.36 9.84
C ILE A 350 -23.22 2.81 8.55
N VAL A 351 -23.53 3.67 7.60
CA VAL A 351 -24.05 3.30 6.29
C VAL A 351 -23.00 3.63 5.23
N VAL A 352 -22.40 2.60 4.65
CA VAL A 352 -21.41 2.75 3.58
C VAL A 352 -22.12 2.63 2.23
N ILE A 353 -22.01 3.66 1.42
CA ILE A 353 -22.63 3.74 0.10
C ILE A 353 -21.56 3.63 -0.98
N THR A 354 -21.77 2.67 -1.88
CA THR A 354 -20.96 2.49 -3.09
C THR A 354 -21.83 2.59 -4.34
N ASP A 355 -21.25 3.02 -5.47
CA ASP A 355 -21.98 3.17 -6.75
C ASP A 355 -22.23 1.82 -7.45
N ARG A 356 -21.34 0.83 -7.26
CA ARG A 356 -21.35 -0.44 -8.00
C ARG A 356 -21.13 -1.66 -7.10
N ASN A 357 -21.82 -2.75 -7.42
CA ASN A 357 -21.73 -4.05 -6.73
C ASN A 357 -20.29 -4.59 -6.60
N ASP A 358 -19.41 -4.36 -7.58
CA ASP A 358 -18.03 -4.86 -7.53
C ASP A 358 -17.13 -4.02 -6.58
N LEU A 359 -17.38 -2.71 -6.48
CA LEU A 359 -16.71 -1.82 -5.53
C LEU A 359 -17.22 -2.07 -4.10
N ASP A 360 -18.51 -2.39 -3.99
CA ASP A 360 -19.17 -2.80 -2.74
C ASP A 360 -18.46 -3.99 -2.10
N GLN A 361 -18.16 -5.04 -2.88
CA GLN A 361 -17.56 -6.26 -2.34
C GLN A 361 -16.15 -6.04 -1.78
N GLN A 362 -15.27 -5.30 -2.48
CA GLN A 362 -13.90 -5.11 -1.98
C GLN A 362 -13.87 -4.28 -0.69
N LEU A 363 -14.67 -3.22 -0.63
CA LEU A 363 -14.75 -2.39 0.55
C LEU A 363 -15.44 -3.15 1.71
N PHE A 364 -16.48 -3.92 1.41
CA PHE A 364 -17.13 -4.83 2.35
C PHE A 364 -16.13 -5.84 2.93
N ASP A 365 -15.34 -6.50 2.08
CA ASP A 365 -14.34 -7.48 2.50
C ASP A 365 -13.28 -6.84 3.39
N THR A 366 -12.88 -5.59 3.11
CA THR A 366 -11.93 -4.83 3.96
C THR A 366 -12.52 -4.57 5.36
N PHE A 367 -13.80 -4.16 5.42
CA PHE A 367 -14.49 -3.98 6.70
C PHE A 367 -14.71 -5.31 7.42
N ALA A 368 -15.06 -6.37 6.70
CA ALA A 368 -15.28 -7.70 7.26
C ALA A 368 -13.98 -8.29 7.84
N ALA A 369 -12.86 -8.11 7.14
CA ALA A 369 -11.53 -8.47 7.64
C ALA A 369 -11.16 -7.67 8.89
N SER A 370 -11.66 -6.43 9.03
CA SER A 370 -11.40 -5.53 10.14
C SER A 370 -12.45 -5.60 11.27
N ALA A 371 -13.28 -6.64 11.30
CA ALA A 371 -14.39 -6.76 12.25
C ALA A 371 -13.97 -6.66 13.73
N SER A 372 -12.72 -7.03 14.07
CA SER A 372 -12.23 -6.89 15.44
C SER A 372 -12.16 -5.42 15.87
N LEU A 373 -11.68 -4.51 15.01
CA LEU A 373 -11.64 -3.08 15.32
C LEU A 373 -13.06 -2.48 15.36
N LEU A 374 -13.94 -3.00 14.52
CA LEU A 374 -15.31 -2.49 14.36
C LEU A 374 -16.28 -3.06 15.43
N GLY A 375 -15.87 -4.06 16.20
CA GLY A 375 -16.68 -4.74 17.21
C GLY A 375 -17.85 -5.59 16.67
N GLN A 376 -18.18 -5.46 15.40
CA GLN A 376 -19.27 -6.18 14.73
C GLN A 376 -18.95 -6.38 13.24
N PRO A 377 -19.42 -7.48 12.61
CA PRO A 377 -19.26 -7.66 11.18
C PRO A 377 -20.16 -6.71 10.39
N PRO A 378 -19.74 -6.25 9.20
CA PRO A 378 -20.60 -5.51 8.29
C PRO A 378 -21.70 -6.42 7.68
N VAL A 379 -22.82 -5.83 7.29
CA VAL A 379 -23.95 -6.50 6.63
C VAL A 379 -24.25 -5.80 5.32
N GLN A 380 -24.42 -6.57 4.23
CA GLN A 380 -24.78 -6.04 2.92
C GLN A 380 -26.30 -6.05 2.75
N ALA A 381 -26.89 -4.90 2.43
CA ALA A 381 -28.31 -4.77 2.17
C ALA A 381 -28.67 -5.37 0.81
N GLU A 382 -29.45 -6.46 0.82
CA GLU A 382 -29.86 -7.19 -0.38
C GLU A 382 -31.01 -6.49 -1.13
N SER A 383 -31.91 -5.86 -0.40
CA SER A 383 -33.09 -5.17 -0.92
C SER A 383 -33.36 -3.89 -0.13
N ARG A 384 -34.33 -3.09 -0.60
CA ARG A 384 -34.74 -1.86 0.07
C ARG A 384 -35.45 -2.14 1.40
N GLU A 385 -36.32 -3.14 1.42
CA GLU A 385 -36.96 -3.64 2.65
C GLU A 385 -35.94 -4.16 3.65
N HIS A 386 -34.90 -4.86 3.19
CA HIS A 386 -33.80 -5.27 4.04
C HIS A 386 -33.01 -4.07 4.58
N LEU A 387 -32.72 -3.06 3.75
CA LEU A 387 -32.09 -1.82 4.23
C LEU A 387 -32.95 -1.14 5.32
N LYS A 388 -34.26 -1.06 5.13
CA LYS A 388 -35.19 -0.49 6.11
C LYS A 388 -35.16 -1.25 7.44
N SER A 389 -35.13 -2.58 7.41
CA SER A 389 -35.03 -3.40 8.62
C SER A 389 -33.69 -3.22 9.33
N LEU A 390 -32.59 -3.13 8.59
CA LEU A 390 -31.24 -2.90 9.14
C LEU A 390 -31.09 -1.52 9.79
N LEU A 391 -31.81 -0.51 9.30
CA LEU A 391 -31.80 0.84 9.89
C LEU A 391 -32.77 0.98 11.09
N LYS A 392 -33.69 0.03 11.28
CA LYS A 392 -34.66 -0.02 12.39
C LYS A 392 -34.08 -0.66 13.65
N VAL A 393 -32.93 -0.14 14.09
CA VAL A 393 -32.25 -0.53 15.34
C VAL A 393 -32.13 0.68 16.28
N ALA A 394 -31.87 0.43 17.57
CA ALA A 394 -31.68 1.52 18.54
C ALA A 394 -30.33 2.24 18.32
N SER A 395 -29.25 1.49 18.16
CA SER A 395 -27.87 1.94 17.91
C SER A 395 -27.08 0.82 17.24
N GLY A 396 -25.88 1.15 16.72
CA GLY A 396 -24.97 0.20 16.10
C GLY A 396 -25.36 -0.28 14.71
N GLY A 397 -24.59 -1.22 14.17
CA GLY A 397 -24.69 -1.71 12.80
C GLY A 397 -23.75 -1.02 11.80
N ILE A 398 -23.17 -1.83 10.92
CA ILE A 398 -22.42 -1.37 9.75
C ILE A 398 -23.12 -1.95 8.52
N VAL A 399 -23.72 -1.09 7.72
CA VAL A 399 -24.57 -1.47 6.59
C VAL A 399 -23.93 -1.02 5.29
N PHE A 400 -23.65 -1.99 4.42
CA PHE A 400 -23.23 -1.74 3.05
C PHE A 400 -24.44 -1.73 2.14
N THR A 401 -24.55 -0.71 1.30
CA THR A 401 -25.66 -0.60 0.37
C THR A 401 -25.23 0.17 -0.88
N THR A 402 -26.04 0.01 -1.92
CA THR A 402 -25.85 0.73 -3.17
C THR A 402 -26.83 1.89 -3.25
N ILE A 403 -26.45 2.98 -3.90
CA ILE A 403 -27.28 4.19 -3.97
C ILE A 403 -28.66 3.91 -4.60
N GLN A 404 -28.78 2.88 -5.44
CA GLN A 404 -30.03 2.56 -6.10
C GLN A 404 -31.14 2.11 -5.14
N LYS A 405 -30.77 1.65 -3.93
CA LYS A 405 -31.72 1.21 -2.91
C LYS A 405 -32.43 2.37 -2.19
N PHE A 406 -32.11 3.62 -2.53
CA PHE A 406 -32.78 4.81 -2.01
C PHE A 406 -33.83 5.42 -2.98
N PHE A 407 -34.02 4.87 -4.19
CA PHE A 407 -34.97 5.44 -5.19
C PHE A 407 -36.41 4.96 -5.08
N PRO A 408 -37.46 5.80 -5.08
CA PRO A 408 -38.88 5.39 -4.96
C PRO A 408 -39.31 4.19 -5.84
N GLU A 409 -40.21 3.33 -5.35
CA GLU A 409 -40.81 2.24 -6.15
C GLU A 409 -41.92 2.74 -7.10
N ASN A 410 -42.09 2.04 -8.24
CA ASN A 410 -43.25 2.09 -9.12
C ASN A 410 -43.70 3.49 -9.59
N ASP A 411 -42.75 4.35 -9.98
CA ASP A 411 -43.03 5.72 -10.44
C ASP A 411 -43.86 6.57 -9.44
N SER A 412 -43.96 6.15 -8.18
CA SER A 412 -44.70 6.86 -7.14
C SER A 412 -43.94 8.11 -6.68
N PRO A 413 -44.61 9.27 -6.52
CA PRO A 413 -44.01 10.48 -5.97
C PRO A 413 -43.77 10.39 -4.45
N ALA A 414 -44.30 9.36 -3.77
CA ALA A 414 -44.10 9.16 -2.35
C ALA A 414 -42.72 8.57 -2.06
N TYR A 415 -41.90 9.32 -1.34
CA TYR A 415 -40.58 8.90 -0.89
C TYR A 415 -40.70 8.05 0.39
N ASP A 416 -40.09 6.86 0.42
CA ASP A 416 -40.14 5.99 1.60
C ASP A 416 -39.06 6.40 2.62
N LEU A 417 -39.50 6.99 3.73
CA LEU A 417 -38.64 7.37 4.84
C LEU A 417 -38.06 6.11 5.51
N LEU A 418 -36.74 5.94 5.44
CA LEU A 418 -36.07 4.75 5.96
C LEU A 418 -35.76 4.88 7.45
N SER A 419 -35.30 6.05 7.89
CA SER A 419 -35.04 6.31 9.31
C SER A 419 -34.96 7.79 9.63
N GLU A 420 -35.56 8.21 10.75
CA GLU A 420 -35.42 9.57 11.29
C GLU A 420 -34.27 9.71 12.30
N ARG A 421 -33.52 8.63 12.57
CA ARG A 421 -32.46 8.64 13.57
C ARG A 421 -31.35 9.62 13.20
N ARG A 422 -30.93 10.42 14.18
CA ARG A 422 -29.74 11.30 14.09
C ARG A 422 -28.43 10.53 14.19
N ASN A 423 -28.46 9.40 14.90
CA ASN A 423 -27.28 8.57 15.15
C ASN A 423 -26.98 7.61 13.97
N ILE A 424 -26.99 8.17 12.75
CA ILE A 424 -26.66 7.50 11.49
C ILE A 424 -25.59 8.34 10.79
N ILE A 425 -24.47 7.70 10.44
CA ILE A 425 -23.40 8.32 9.67
C ILE A 425 -23.33 7.64 8.31
N VAL A 426 -23.50 8.41 7.24
CA VAL A 426 -23.41 7.95 5.86
C VAL A 426 -22.03 8.26 5.31
N ILE A 427 -21.30 7.21 4.92
CA ILE A 427 -20.00 7.28 4.25
C ILE A 427 -20.22 7.02 2.77
N ALA A 428 -19.97 8.01 1.92
CA ALA A 428 -20.02 7.85 0.47
C ALA A 428 -18.61 7.59 -0.09
N ASP A 429 -18.43 6.46 -0.76
CA ASP A 429 -17.21 6.19 -1.52
C ASP A 429 -17.30 6.76 -2.93
N GLU A 430 -16.22 7.39 -3.39
CA GLU A 430 -16.13 8.16 -4.64
C GLU A 430 -17.21 9.26 -4.73
N ALA A 431 -17.23 10.11 -3.72
CA ALA A 431 -18.21 11.18 -3.49
C ALA A 431 -18.28 12.31 -4.56
N HIS A 432 -17.66 12.15 -5.74
CA HIS A 432 -17.61 13.14 -6.84
C HIS A 432 -18.44 12.75 -8.07
N ARG A 433 -19.15 11.62 -8.05
CA ARG A 433 -19.90 11.19 -9.24
C ARG A 433 -21.10 12.10 -9.47
N SER A 434 -21.32 12.55 -10.72
CA SER A 434 -22.46 13.35 -11.19
C SER A 434 -23.84 12.76 -10.85
N GLN A 435 -23.87 11.54 -10.33
CA GLN A 435 -25.04 10.92 -9.71
C GLN A 435 -25.48 11.66 -8.43
N TYR A 436 -24.59 12.19 -7.61
CA TYR A 436 -24.96 12.87 -6.35
C TYR A 436 -25.54 14.29 -6.54
N GLY A 437 -25.99 14.65 -7.75
CA GLY A 437 -26.61 15.94 -8.02
C GLY A 437 -27.96 16.16 -7.33
N PHE A 438 -28.39 17.42 -7.21
CA PHE A 438 -29.76 17.78 -6.81
C PHE A 438 -30.68 18.09 -8.01
N GLN A 439 -30.16 18.01 -9.23
CA GLN A 439 -30.87 18.48 -10.43
C GLN A 439 -32.15 17.68 -10.72
N ALA A 440 -33.21 18.42 -11.02
CA ALA A 440 -34.48 17.89 -11.47
C ALA A 440 -34.44 17.60 -12.98
N LYS A 441 -34.77 16.37 -13.39
CA LYS A 441 -34.95 15.94 -14.78
C LYS A 441 -36.40 15.51 -15.01
N LEU A 442 -36.97 15.90 -16.14
CA LEU A 442 -38.25 15.35 -16.58
C LEU A 442 -38.01 13.96 -17.17
N VAL A 443 -38.58 12.93 -16.54
CA VAL A 443 -38.51 11.54 -16.97
C VAL A 443 -39.90 11.11 -17.44
N ASP A 444 -39.97 10.46 -18.60
CA ASP A 444 -41.20 9.91 -19.15
C ASP A 444 -41.73 8.80 -18.22
N THR A 445 -42.99 8.90 -17.80
CA THR A 445 -43.71 7.80 -17.14
C THR A 445 -44.29 6.87 -18.18
N LYS A 446 -44.32 5.57 -17.89
CA LYS A 446 -44.83 4.55 -18.81
C LYS A 446 -45.96 3.76 -18.16
N ASP A 447 -46.99 3.46 -18.94
CA ASP A 447 -48.08 2.57 -18.53
C ASP A 447 -47.61 1.10 -18.41
N GLU A 448 -48.47 0.23 -17.90
CA GLU A 448 -48.22 -1.23 -17.78
C GLU A 448 -47.93 -1.89 -19.14
N GLY A 449 -48.28 -1.23 -20.26
CA GLY A 449 -47.97 -1.63 -21.64
C GLY A 449 -46.65 -1.06 -22.19
N GLY A 450 -45.90 -0.31 -21.39
CA GLY A 450 -44.61 0.30 -21.77
C GLY A 450 -44.73 1.58 -22.61
N LYS A 451 -45.93 2.14 -22.76
CA LYS A 451 -46.20 3.35 -23.55
C LYS A 451 -46.09 4.58 -22.68
N VAL A 452 -45.44 5.64 -23.19
CA VAL A 452 -45.25 6.89 -22.44
C VAL A 452 -46.61 7.55 -22.20
N ASP A 453 -47.02 7.69 -20.93
CA ASP A 453 -48.32 8.22 -20.52
C ASP A 453 -48.22 9.60 -19.83
N GLY A 454 -47.00 10.07 -19.53
CA GLY A 454 -46.76 11.34 -18.87
C GLY A 454 -45.28 11.67 -18.70
N LYS A 455 -45.00 12.76 -17.97
CA LYS A 455 -43.65 13.17 -17.55
C LYS A 455 -43.66 13.50 -16.07
N ARG A 456 -42.71 12.96 -15.32
CA ARG A 456 -42.50 13.26 -13.90
C ARG A 456 -41.16 13.95 -13.66
N ILE A 457 -41.09 14.74 -12.60
CA ILE A 457 -39.84 15.34 -12.15
C ILE A 457 -39.09 14.31 -11.29
N ALA A 458 -37.98 13.79 -11.78
CA ALA A 458 -37.02 12.98 -11.02
C ALA A 458 -35.87 13.88 -10.54
N TYR A 459 -35.43 13.72 -9.31
CA TYR A 459 -34.28 14.48 -8.77
C TYR A 459 -33.00 13.65 -8.84
N GLY A 460 -31.84 14.29 -8.69
CA GLY A 460 -30.59 13.56 -8.54
C GLY A 460 -30.46 12.84 -7.20
N PHE A 461 -29.47 11.96 -7.09
CA PHE A 461 -29.43 10.88 -6.11
C PHE A 461 -29.28 11.39 -4.67
N ALA A 462 -28.61 12.53 -4.47
CA ALA A 462 -28.39 13.08 -3.15
C ALA A 462 -29.67 13.58 -2.49
N LYS A 463 -30.65 14.03 -3.27
CA LYS A 463 -31.95 14.45 -2.73
C LYS A 463 -32.66 13.25 -2.09
N TYR A 464 -32.79 12.17 -2.84
CA TYR A 464 -33.45 10.95 -2.36
C TYR A 464 -32.74 10.40 -1.12
N LEU A 465 -31.42 10.29 -1.17
CA LEU A 465 -30.64 9.86 -0.01
C LEU A 465 -30.91 10.73 1.23
N ARG A 466 -30.96 12.07 1.07
CA ARG A 466 -31.30 13.01 2.15
C ARG A 466 -32.74 12.84 2.63
N ASP A 467 -33.70 12.58 1.74
CA ASP A 467 -35.10 12.38 2.12
C ASP A 467 -35.31 11.05 2.89
N ALA A 468 -34.49 10.02 2.67
CA ALA A 468 -34.58 8.74 3.41
C ALA A 468 -34.04 8.76 4.82
N VAL A 469 -32.97 9.50 5.02
CA VAL A 469 -32.26 9.59 6.28
C VAL A 469 -31.97 11.07 6.58
N PRO A 470 -33.03 11.88 6.76
CA PRO A 470 -32.93 13.36 6.80
C PRO A 470 -32.06 13.89 7.93
N ASN A 471 -31.92 13.10 8.99
CA ASN A 471 -31.18 13.45 10.18
C ASN A 471 -29.76 12.84 10.23
N ALA A 472 -29.37 12.05 9.22
CA ALA A 472 -28.04 11.46 9.16
C ALA A 472 -26.95 12.50 8.85
N THR A 473 -25.73 12.22 9.28
CA THR A 473 -24.55 13.03 8.95
C THR A 473 -23.77 12.39 7.81
N PHE A 474 -23.35 13.21 6.84
CA PHE A 474 -22.76 12.72 5.59
C PHE A 474 -21.29 13.10 5.50
N ILE A 475 -20.46 12.12 5.15
CA ILE A 475 -19.04 12.32 4.82
C ILE A 475 -18.73 11.68 3.48
N GLY A 476 -17.94 12.38 2.66
CA GLY A 476 -17.48 11.88 1.37
C GLY A 476 -16.02 11.45 1.44
N PHE A 477 -15.69 10.30 0.85
CA PHE A 477 -14.31 9.91 0.60
C PHE A 477 -14.09 9.77 -0.90
N THR A 478 -12.99 10.30 -1.41
CA THR A 478 -12.71 10.24 -2.85
C THR A 478 -11.24 10.09 -3.18
N GLY A 479 -10.97 9.35 -4.27
CA GLY A 479 -9.66 9.24 -4.88
C GLY A 479 -9.27 10.39 -5.80
N THR A 480 -10.22 11.25 -6.17
CA THR A 480 -10.04 12.31 -7.17
C THR A 480 -10.66 13.61 -6.69
N PRO A 481 -10.08 14.78 -6.99
CA PRO A 481 -10.65 16.05 -6.59
C PRO A 481 -12.01 16.29 -7.24
N VAL A 482 -12.90 16.90 -6.47
CA VAL A 482 -14.21 17.44 -6.86
C VAL A 482 -14.01 18.57 -7.86
N GLU A 483 -14.60 18.47 -9.05
CA GLU A 483 -14.50 19.48 -10.10
C GLU A 483 -14.98 20.86 -9.63
N SER A 484 -14.35 21.95 -10.06
CA SER A 484 -14.76 23.32 -9.69
C SER A 484 -16.19 23.67 -10.17
N THR A 485 -16.70 22.92 -11.15
CA THR A 485 -18.08 23.00 -11.66
C THR A 485 -19.05 22.08 -10.91
N ASP A 486 -18.57 21.17 -10.07
CA ASP A 486 -19.41 20.26 -9.28
C ASP A 486 -19.91 20.94 -8.00
N ILE A 487 -20.93 21.78 -8.18
CA ILE A 487 -21.65 22.48 -7.10
C ILE A 487 -22.28 21.49 -6.10
N ASN A 488 -22.50 20.23 -6.49
CA ASN A 488 -23.29 19.30 -5.70
C ASN A 488 -22.50 18.65 -4.56
N THR A 489 -21.23 18.33 -4.76
CA THR A 489 -20.44 17.61 -3.75
C THR A 489 -20.28 18.41 -2.45
N PRO A 490 -19.88 19.70 -2.46
CA PRO A 490 -19.87 20.52 -1.24
C PRO A 490 -21.27 20.76 -0.66
N ALA A 491 -22.30 20.83 -1.51
CA ALA A 491 -23.68 20.97 -1.06
C ALA A 491 -24.16 19.75 -0.27
N VAL A 492 -23.71 18.54 -0.60
CA VAL A 492 -24.07 17.28 0.09
C VAL A 492 -23.18 16.99 1.28
N PHE A 493 -21.87 17.10 1.12
CA PHE A 493 -20.92 16.61 2.11
C PHE A 493 -20.29 17.72 2.94
N GLY A 494 -20.15 18.94 2.41
CA GLY A 494 -19.40 20.04 3.01
C GLY A 494 -18.03 20.23 2.36
N ASP A 495 -17.22 21.11 2.96
CA ASP A 495 -15.89 21.43 2.44
C ASP A 495 -14.88 20.28 2.62
N TYR A 496 -13.70 20.41 1.98
CA TYR A 496 -12.62 19.46 2.20
C TYR A 496 -12.11 19.51 3.65
N ILE A 497 -12.04 18.33 4.27
CA ILE A 497 -11.49 18.12 5.60
C ILE A 497 -9.98 17.95 5.52
N ASP A 498 -9.53 17.15 4.54
CA ASP A 498 -8.13 16.78 4.36
C ASP A 498 -7.88 16.37 2.89
N ILE A 499 -6.69 16.72 2.39
CA ILE A 499 -6.25 16.44 1.03
C ILE A 499 -4.90 15.75 1.09
N TYR A 500 -4.83 14.57 0.48
CA TYR A 500 -3.63 13.78 0.27
C TYR A 500 -3.56 13.38 -1.21
N ASP A 501 -2.84 14.18 -1.99
CA ASP A 501 -2.84 14.13 -3.44
C ASP A 501 -1.88 13.05 -4.00
N ILE A 502 -1.81 12.95 -5.34
CA ILE A 502 -0.92 11.99 -6.01
C ILE A 502 0.56 12.30 -5.77
N ALA A 503 0.95 13.57 -5.77
CA ALA A 503 2.35 13.95 -5.68
C ALA A 503 2.91 13.72 -4.29
N GLN A 504 2.16 14.10 -3.25
CA GLN A 504 2.48 13.79 -1.87
C GLN A 504 2.51 12.28 -1.65
N ALA A 505 1.57 11.52 -2.21
CA ALA A 505 1.59 10.06 -2.13
C ALA A 505 2.81 9.42 -2.80
N VAL A 506 3.29 9.99 -3.91
CA VAL A 506 4.53 9.57 -4.57
C VAL A 506 5.75 9.93 -3.73
N GLU A 507 5.82 11.16 -3.22
CA GLU A 507 6.92 11.65 -2.37
C GLU A 507 7.04 10.83 -1.07
N ASP A 508 5.91 10.39 -0.53
CA ASP A 508 5.84 9.55 0.66
C ASP A 508 6.11 8.06 0.38
N GLY A 509 6.21 7.67 -0.90
CA GLY A 509 6.32 6.27 -1.30
C GLY A 509 5.07 5.44 -1.02
N ALA A 510 3.90 6.07 -0.85
CA ALA A 510 2.61 5.40 -0.75
C ALA A 510 2.11 4.93 -2.14
N THR A 511 2.46 5.65 -3.20
CA THR A 511 2.26 5.26 -4.61
C THR A 511 3.55 5.46 -5.41
N VAL A 512 3.63 4.88 -6.61
CA VAL A 512 4.73 5.11 -7.56
C VAL A 512 4.32 6.10 -8.64
N LYS A 513 5.30 6.74 -9.28
CA LYS A 513 5.06 7.70 -10.39
C LYS A 513 4.34 7.03 -11.57
N ILE A 514 3.58 7.84 -12.31
CA ILE A 514 2.94 7.41 -13.57
C ILE A 514 3.67 8.06 -14.72
N TYR A 515 4.06 7.26 -15.71
CA TYR A 515 4.67 7.71 -16.95
C TYR A 515 3.69 7.56 -18.10
N TYR A 516 3.68 8.54 -18.99
CA TYR A 516 2.83 8.54 -20.18
C TYR A 516 3.67 8.38 -21.45
N GLU A 517 3.22 7.49 -22.33
CA GLU A 517 3.75 7.27 -23.67
C GLU A 517 2.63 7.34 -24.71
N SER A 518 2.77 8.22 -25.70
CA SER A 518 1.86 8.28 -26.84
C SER A 518 2.37 7.41 -27.98
N ARG A 519 1.53 6.49 -28.46
CA ARG A 519 1.84 5.59 -29.60
C ARG A 519 0.87 5.76 -30.76
N LEU A 520 0.13 6.87 -30.80
CA LEU A 520 -0.80 7.24 -31.88
C LEU A 520 -0.23 7.05 -33.29
N ALA A 521 1.04 7.41 -33.49
CA ALA A 521 1.71 7.33 -34.79
C ALA A 521 1.94 5.88 -35.27
N LYS A 522 1.98 4.90 -34.37
CA LYS A 522 2.24 3.49 -34.70
C LYS A 522 0.99 2.72 -35.15
N VAL A 523 -0.22 3.25 -34.88
CA VAL A 523 -1.49 2.56 -35.12
C VAL A 523 -2.26 3.08 -36.36
N ASN A 524 -1.67 3.96 -37.17
CA ASN A 524 -2.25 4.46 -38.43
C ASN A 524 -3.72 4.90 -38.32
N LEU A 525 -4.05 5.75 -37.34
CA LEU A 525 -5.37 6.36 -37.28
C LEU A 525 -5.58 7.28 -38.50
N THR A 526 -6.68 7.10 -39.23
CA THR A 526 -7.01 7.95 -40.38
C THR A 526 -7.26 9.39 -39.94
N GLU A 527 -7.03 10.35 -40.83
CA GLU A 527 -7.26 11.78 -40.56
C GLU A 527 -8.75 12.05 -40.21
N GLU A 528 -9.67 11.32 -40.83
CA GLU A 528 -11.10 11.33 -40.48
C GLU A 528 -11.36 10.83 -39.06
N GLY A 529 -10.69 9.75 -38.65
CA GLY A 529 -10.78 9.22 -37.29
C GLY A 529 -10.28 10.22 -36.25
N ARG A 530 -9.17 10.92 -36.52
CA ARG A 530 -8.65 11.97 -35.63
C ARG A 530 -9.63 13.12 -35.46
N LYS A 531 -10.20 13.62 -36.57
CA LYS A 531 -11.22 14.69 -36.52
C LYS A 531 -12.46 14.28 -35.75
N LEU A 532 -12.96 13.06 -35.96
CA LEU A 532 -14.10 12.52 -35.21
C LEU A 532 -13.80 12.40 -33.71
N ILE A 533 -12.58 12.00 -33.35
CA ILE A 533 -12.13 11.98 -31.95
C ILE A 533 -12.14 13.40 -31.40
N GLU A 534 -11.53 14.38 -32.06
CA GLU A 534 -11.50 15.78 -31.60
C GLU A 534 -12.90 16.41 -31.47
N GLU A 535 -13.81 16.13 -32.41
CA GLU A 535 -15.19 16.62 -32.36
C GLU A 535 -15.95 16.00 -31.19
N LEU A 536 -15.84 14.68 -31.00
CA LEU A 536 -16.46 13.99 -29.87
C LEU A 536 -15.85 14.47 -28.54
N ASP A 537 -14.55 14.71 -28.53
CA ASP A 537 -13.81 15.23 -27.38
C ASP A 537 -14.36 16.60 -26.95
N ARG A 538 -14.60 17.51 -27.91
CA ARG A 538 -15.23 18.83 -27.65
C ARG A 538 -16.69 18.71 -27.23
N GLU A 539 -17.50 17.90 -27.88
CA GLU A 539 -18.93 17.76 -27.52
C GLU A 539 -19.14 17.13 -26.14
N MET A 540 -18.22 16.27 -25.69
CA MET A 540 -18.23 15.74 -24.33
C MET A 540 -17.89 16.78 -23.24
N THR A 541 -17.59 18.04 -23.60
CA THR A 541 -17.35 19.13 -22.63
C THR A 541 -18.57 19.98 -22.31
N ASP A 542 -19.65 19.91 -23.11
CA ASP A 542 -20.90 20.65 -22.86
C ASP A 542 -21.90 19.79 -22.07
N ASP A 543 -22.11 20.12 -20.79
CA ASP A 543 -22.97 19.39 -19.85
C ASP A 543 -24.50 19.58 -20.10
N SER A 544 -24.90 20.24 -21.18
CA SER A 544 -26.32 20.38 -21.55
C SER A 544 -26.81 19.16 -22.33
N THR A 545 -27.47 18.23 -21.65
CA THR A 545 -28.13 17.07 -22.27
C THR A 545 -29.25 17.50 -23.23
N SER A 546 -29.02 17.35 -24.54
CA SER A 546 -30.03 16.97 -25.54
C SER A 546 -29.34 16.62 -26.86
N GLU A 547 -28.82 15.39 -27.01
CA GLU A 547 -28.66 14.71 -28.31
C GLU A 547 -28.18 13.24 -28.18
N THR A 548 -28.97 12.40 -27.49
CA THR A 548 -28.68 10.96 -27.32
C THR A 548 -28.57 10.19 -28.63
N GLN A 549 -29.22 10.64 -29.72
CA GLN A 549 -29.11 10.01 -31.04
C GLN A 549 -27.84 10.43 -31.80
N LYS A 550 -27.45 11.72 -31.81
CA LYS A 550 -26.21 12.13 -32.50
C LYS A 550 -24.97 11.58 -31.79
N ALA A 551 -24.95 11.57 -30.47
CA ALA A 551 -23.88 10.94 -29.69
C ALA A 551 -23.77 9.44 -29.98
N LYS A 552 -24.90 8.71 -30.10
CA LYS A 552 -24.90 7.28 -30.45
C LYS A 552 -24.40 7.02 -31.88
N ALA A 553 -24.83 7.83 -32.85
CA ALA A 553 -24.38 7.70 -34.24
C ALA A 553 -22.87 7.99 -34.38
N LYS A 554 -22.36 9.01 -33.69
CA LYS A 554 -20.92 9.31 -33.63
C LYS A 554 -20.12 8.22 -32.92
N TRP A 555 -20.65 7.67 -31.83
CA TRP A 555 -20.05 6.53 -31.14
C TRP A 555 -19.90 5.31 -32.04
N THR A 556 -20.93 4.96 -32.81
CA THR A 556 -20.87 3.83 -33.78
C THR A 556 -19.82 4.08 -34.87
N LYS A 557 -19.76 5.30 -35.42
CA LYS A 557 -18.72 5.64 -36.42
C LYS A 557 -17.32 5.52 -35.84
N LEU A 558 -17.11 6.03 -34.62
CA LEU A 558 -15.82 5.93 -33.95
C LEU A 558 -15.45 4.47 -33.63
N GLU A 559 -16.40 3.66 -33.16
CA GLU A 559 -16.20 2.24 -32.87
C GLU A 559 -15.80 1.44 -34.12
N ALA A 560 -16.37 1.79 -35.29
CA ALA A 560 -16.00 1.20 -36.57
C ALA A 560 -14.56 1.57 -36.98
N ILE A 561 -14.14 2.82 -36.75
CA ILE A 561 -12.77 3.29 -37.06
C ILE A 561 -11.74 2.65 -36.11
N VAL A 562 -12.01 2.68 -34.81
CA VAL A 562 -11.12 2.10 -33.78
C VAL A 562 -11.04 0.58 -33.93
N GLY A 563 -12.16 -0.07 -34.25
CA GLY A 563 -12.25 -1.51 -34.46
C GLY A 563 -11.95 -1.99 -35.87
N HIS A 564 -11.35 -1.17 -36.73
CA HIS A 564 -11.02 -1.54 -38.11
C HIS A 564 -9.96 -2.67 -38.13
N PRO A 565 -10.12 -3.76 -38.90
CA PRO A 565 -9.24 -4.94 -38.82
C PRO A 565 -7.75 -4.63 -39.05
N VAL A 566 -7.42 -3.76 -40.02
CA VAL A 566 -6.04 -3.36 -40.29
C VAL A 566 -5.41 -2.63 -39.10
N ARG A 567 -6.22 -1.81 -38.40
CA ARG A 567 -5.79 -1.08 -37.21
C ARG A 567 -5.54 -2.05 -36.06
N LEU A 568 -6.46 -2.98 -35.82
CA LEU A 568 -6.33 -3.99 -34.76
C LEU A 568 -5.13 -4.91 -34.98
N LYS A 569 -4.83 -5.28 -36.22
CA LYS A 569 -3.60 -6.03 -36.57
C LYS A 569 -2.33 -5.27 -36.20
N ASN A 570 -2.27 -3.99 -36.51
CA ASN A 570 -1.12 -3.15 -36.18
C ASN A 570 -1.01 -2.92 -34.67
N LEU A 571 -2.14 -2.68 -34.00
CA LEU A 571 -2.23 -2.57 -32.54
C LEU A 571 -1.74 -3.85 -31.86
N ALA A 572 -2.20 -5.03 -32.28
CA ALA A 572 -1.79 -6.32 -31.73
C ALA A 572 -0.28 -6.53 -31.87
N ARG A 573 0.28 -6.25 -33.06
CA ARG A 573 1.72 -6.38 -33.33
C ARG A 573 2.54 -5.47 -32.43
N ASP A 574 2.17 -4.19 -32.34
CA ASP A 574 2.89 -3.21 -31.55
C ASP A 574 2.77 -3.50 -30.04
N LEU A 575 1.56 -3.84 -29.57
CA LEU A 575 1.31 -4.19 -28.17
C LEU A 575 2.14 -5.38 -27.72
N ILE A 576 2.18 -6.47 -28.50
CA ILE A 576 2.98 -7.66 -28.17
C ILE A 576 4.45 -7.30 -28.09
N ALA A 577 4.99 -6.64 -29.12
CA ALA A 577 6.40 -6.25 -29.15
C ALA A 577 6.77 -5.31 -27.99
N HIS A 578 5.90 -4.36 -27.66
CA HIS A 578 6.09 -3.45 -26.54
C HIS A 578 6.05 -4.18 -25.19
N TYR A 579 5.06 -5.04 -25.00
CA TYR A 579 4.90 -5.81 -23.77
C TYR A 579 6.06 -6.76 -23.54
N GLU A 580 6.49 -7.53 -24.55
CA GLU A 580 7.59 -8.49 -24.45
C GLU A 580 8.90 -7.79 -24.06
N LYS A 581 9.26 -6.70 -24.76
CA LYS A 581 10.46 -5.89 -24.42
C LYS A 581 10.45 -5.37 -22.99
N ARG A 582 9.28 -4.98 -22.48
CA ARG A 582 9.16 -4.48 -21.11
C ARG A 582 9.20 -5.61 -20.08
N ALA A 583 8.59 -6.75 -20.41
CA ALA A 583 8.58 -7.95 -19.58
C ALA A 583 9.96 -8.62 -19.46
N GLU A 584 10.82 -8.46 -20.47
CA GLU A 584 12.24 -8.84 -20.39
C GLU A 584 12.95 -8.07 -19.27
N VAL A 585 12.62 -6.79 -19.08
CA VAL A 585 13.31 -5.94 -18.10
C VAL A 585 12.68 -6.03 -16.70
N PHE A 586 11.35 -6.11 -16.61
CA PHE A 586 10.62 -6.22 -15.36
C PHE A 586 9.54 -7.27 -15.46
N GLU A 587 9.60 -8.27 -14.60
CA GLU A 587 8.47 -9.17 -14.42
C GLU A 587 7.27 -8.40 -13.85
N GLY A 588 6.15 -8.49 -14.54
CA GLY A 588 4.88 -7.96 -14.08
C GLY A 588 3.79 -8.18 -15.10
N LYS A 589 2.64 -7.57 -14.84
CA LYS A 589 1.43 -7.79 -15.63
C LYS A 589 0.99 -6.53 -16.33
N ALA A 590 0.19 -6.70 -17.37
CA ALA A 590 -0.39 -5.62 -18.12
C ALA A 590 -1.90 -5.77 -18.34
N MET A 591 -2.55 -4.65 -18.62
CA MET A 591 -3.97 -4.58 -18.95
C MET A 591 -4.16 -3.68 -20.16
N ILE A 592 -5.05 -4.06 -21.08
CA ILE A 592 -5.50 -3.20 -22.17
C ILE A 592 -6.98 -2.88 -22.05
N VAL A 593 -7.31 -1.59 -22.16
CA VAL A 593 -8.66 -1.05 -22.12
C VAL A 593 -9.14 -0.77 -23.53
N THR A 594 -10.16 -1.47 -24.00
CA THR A 594 -10.73 -1.31 -25.34
C THR A 594 -12.08 -0.60 -25.33
N MET A 595 -12.44 0.01 -26.46
CA MET A 595 -13.66 0.81 -26.58
C MET A 595 -14.96 -0.02 -26.50
N SER A 596 -14.96 -1.26 -27.01
CA SER A 596 -16.16 -2.11 -27.08
C SER A 596 -15.86 -3.58 -26.81
N ARG A 597 -16.89 -4.35 -26.45
CA ARG A 597 -16.79 -5.81 -26.27
C ARG A 597 -16.37 -6.51 -27.57
N ARG A 598 -16.87 -6.03 -28.71
CA ARG A 598 -16.50 -6.52 -30.05
C ARG A 598 -15.00 -6.33 -30.31
N ILE A 599 -14.48 -5.14 -30.03
CA ILE A 599 -13.06 -4.82 -30.19
C ILE A 599 -12.20 -5.66 -29.26
N ALA A 600 -12.67 -5.92 -28.02
CA ALA A 600 -11.96 -6.79 -27.08
C ALA A 600 -11.77 -8.21 -27.64
N VAL A 601 -12.83 -8.81 -28.21
CA VAL A 601 -12.77 -10.14 -28.85
C VAL A 601 -11.88 -10.10 -30.10
N ALA A 602 -12.09 -9.14 -31.00
CA ALA A 602 -11.30 -9.04 -32.23
C ALA A 602 -9.80 -8.84 -31.94
N LEU A 603 -9.45 -8.00 -30.95
CA LEU A 603 -8.07 -7.82 -30.55
C LEU A 603 -7.47 -9.08 -29.92
N TYR A 604 -8.26 -9.84 -29.16
CA TYR A 604 -7.84 -11.15 -28.65
C TYR A 604 -7.45 -12.09 -29.79
N GLU A 605 -8.30 -12.20 -30.81
CA GLU A 605 -8.07 -13.05 -31.98
C GLU A 605 -6.79 -12.65 -32.73
N GLU A 606 -6.58 -11.35 -32.96
CA GLU A 606 -5.37 -10.86 -33.62
C GLU A 606 -4.10 -11.11 -32.79
N ILE A 607 -4.17 -11.03 -31.46
CA ILE A 607 -3.04 -11.37 -30.58
C ILE A 607 -2.76 -12.88 -30.62
N ILE A 608 -3.80 -13.72 -30.51
CA ILE A 608 -3.63 -15.18 -30.55
C ILE A 608 -3.13 -15.66 -31.92
N ALA A 609 -3.51 -15.00 -33.02
CA ALA A 609 -2.95 -15.29 -34.34
C ALA A 609 -1.43 -15.07 -34.39
N LEU A 610 -0.90 -14.11 -33.63
CA LEU A 610 0.54 -13.81 -33.53
C LEU A 610 1.25 -14.61 -32.43
N ARG A 611 0.52 -15.04 -31.40
CA ARG A 611 1.01 -15.81 -30.24
C ARG A 611 0.03 -16.93 -29.86
N PRO A 612 -0.04 -18.02 -30.64
CA PRO A 612 -0.99 -19.11 -30.37
C PRO A 612 -0.84 -19.73 -28.98
N GLN A 613 0.38 -19.76 -28.44
CA GLN A 613 0.72 -20.32 -27.13
C GLN A 613 0.17 -19.50 -25.94
N TRP A 614 -0.29 -18.26 -26.16
CA TRP A 614 -0.91 -17.46 -25.10
C TRP A 614 -2.37 -17.84 -24.83
N HIS A 615 -2.98 -18.59 -25.75
CA HIS A 615 -4.35 -19.05 -25.64
C HIS A 615 -4.49 -20.24 -24.69
N SER A 616 -5.65 -20.31 -24.03
CA SER A 616 -6.17 -21.51 -23.39
C SER A 616 -7.68 -21.37 -23.27
N GLU A 617 -8.43 -22.45 -23.48
CA GLU A 617 -9.87 -22.47 -23.18
C GLU A 617 -10.13 -22.52 -21.67
N ASP A 618 -9.25 -23.17 -20.90
CA ASP A 618 -9.36 -23.25 -19.45
C ASP A 618 -9.03 -21.89 -18.81
N LEU A 619 -9.96 -21.36 -18.01
CA LEU A 619 -9.79 -20.11 -17.26
C LEU A 619 -8.69 -20.18 -16.19
N LYS A 620 -8.21 -21.37 -15.82
CA LYS A 620 -7.09 -21.56 -14.89
C LYS A 620 -5.71 -21.45 -15.53
N THR A 621 -5.63 -21.48 -16.86
CA THR A 621 -4.36 -21.45 -17.60
C THR A 621 -4.38 -20.39 -18.72
N GLY A 622 -3.29 -20.27 -19.47
CA GLY A 622 -3.10 -19.28 -20.54
C GLY A 622 -2.54 -17.95 -20.06
N THR A 623 -1.92 -17.23 -20.99
CA THR A 623 -1.21 -15.95 -20.76
C THR A 623 -2.09 -14.73 -21.00
N LEU A 624 -3.11 -14.86 -21.85
CA LEU A 624 -4.04 -13.80 -22.22
C LEU A 624 -5.50 -14.22 -21.97
N LYS A 625 -6.30 -13.34 -21.34
CA LYS A 625 -7.76 -13.51 -21.18
C LYS A 625 -8.52 -12.21 -21.45
N VAL A 626 -9.78 -12.34 -21.85
CA VAL A 626 -10.72 -11.22 -21.97
C VAL A 626 -11.66 -11.22 -20.76
N VAL A 627 -11.81 -10.06 -20.12
CA VAL A 627 -12.67 -9.90 -18.95
C VAL A 627 -13.73 -8.83 -19.23
N MET A 628 -14.96 -9.30 -19.40
CA MET A 628 -16.13 -8.46 -19.71
C MET A 628 -17.43 -9.09 -19.24
N THR A 629 -18.50 -8.29 -19.23
CA THR A 629 -19.87 -8.78 -19.04
C THR A 629 -20.35 -9.53 -20.28
N SER A 630 -21.05 -10.64 -20.06
CA SER A 630 -21.82 -11.37 -21.08
C SER A 630 -23.32 -11.26 -20.81
N SER A 631 -24.11 -11.16 -21.88
CA SER A 631 -25.58 -11.15 -21.90
C SER A 631 -26.10 -12.47 -22.46
N SER A 632 -27.29 -12.89 -22.06
CA SER A 632 -28.00 -14.04 -22.65
C SER A 632 -28.32 -13.84 -24.14
N SER A 633 -28.35 -12.59 -24.60
CA SER A 633 -28.56 -12.24 -26.01
C SER A 633 -27.29 -12.30 -26.87
N ASP A 634 -26.10 -12.42 -26.26
CA ASP A 634 -24.86 -12.55 -27.04
C ASP A 634 -24.83 -13.94 -27.71
N LYS A 635 -24.36 -14.04 -28.97
CA LYS A 635 -24.28 -15.30 -29.73
C LYS A 635 -22.90 -15.95 -29.57
N MET A 636 -22.81 -17.27 -29.77
CA MET A 636 -21.55 -18.02 -29.65
C MET A 636 -20.80 -18.16 -30.97
N ALA A 637 -21.52 -18.07 -32.09
CA ALA A 637 -21.00 -18.11 -33.44
C ALA A 637 -21.80 -17.12 -34.29
N PHE A 638 -21.26 -16.79 -35.47
CA PHE A 638 -21.96 -15.98 -36.46
C PHE A 638 -23.29 -16.62 -36.85
N ASP A 639 -24.37 -15.83 -36.82
CA ASP A 639 -25.73 -16.24 -37.15
C ASP A 639 -26.15 -15.50 -38.44
N PRO A 640 -26.32 -16.20 -39.58
CA PRO A 640 -26.71 -15.56 -40.83
C PRO A 640 -28.08 -14.87 -40.79
N GLU A 641 -28.97 -15.30 -39.88
CA GLU A 641 -30.31 -14.74 -39.70
C GLU A 641 -30.31 -13.51 -38.77
N ASP A 642 -29.25 -13.31 -38.00
CA ASP A 642 -29.04 -12.17 -37.10
C ASP A 642 -27.58 -11.67 -37.18
N PRO A 643 -27.19 -11.09 -38.34
CA PRO A 643 -25.81 -10.69 -38.61
C PRO A 643 -25.30 -9.54 -37.74
N ASP A 644 -26.22 -8.78 -37.12
CA ASP A 644 -25.90 -7.66 -36.23
C ASP A 644 -25.65 -8.10 -34.78
N SER A 645 -25.86 -9.39 -34.46
CA SER A 645 -25.63 -9.93 -33.13
C SER A 645 -24.16 -9.94 -32.73
N LEU A 646 -23.90 -9.61 -31.46
CA LEU A 646 -22.54 -9.66 -30.93
C LEU A 646 -22.14 -11.11 -30.65
N VAL A 647 -21.11 -11.58 -31.36
CA VAL A 647 -20.50 -12.89 -31.13
C VAL A 647 -19.48 -12.80 -29.99
N ILE A 648 -19.72 -13.55 -28.92
CA ILE A 648 -18.80 -13.73 -27.79
C ILE A 648 -18.55 -15.23 -27.59
N PRO A 649 -17.33 -15.71 -27.91
CA PRO A 649 -16.90 -17.10 -27.68
C PRO A 649 -17.12 -17.55 -26.24
N ALA A 650 -17.35 -18.86 -26.05
CA ALA A 650 -17.63 -19.46 -24.75
C ALA A 650 -16.54 -19.13 -23.70
N CYS A 651 -15.27 -19.18 -24.11
CA CYS A 651 -14.11 -18.95 -23.27
C CYS A 651 -13.99 -17.50 -22.75
N HIS A 652 -14.78 -16.55 -23.28
CA HIS A 652 -14.81 -15.15 -22.83
C HIS A 652 -16.05 -14.80 -22.02
N ARG A 653 -17.02 -15.72 -21.91
CA ARG A 653 -18.20 -15.53 -21.07
C ARG A 653 -17.83 -15.84 -19.63
N THR A 654 -17.89 -14.83 -18.77
CA THR A 654 -17.52 -14.97 -17.35
C THR A 654 -18.72 -14.74 -16.44
N ASN A 655 -18.86 -15.60 -15.42
CA ASN A 655 -19.77 -15.35 -14.31
C ASN A 655 -19.02 -14.73 -13.11
N LYS A 656 -19.68 -14.52 -11.97
CA LYS A 656 -19.06 -13.90 -10.78
C LYS A 656 -17.86 -14.71 -10.26
N GLU A 657 -17.96 -16.04 -10.23
CA GLU A 657 -16.90 -16.94 -9.79
C GLU A 657 -15.72 -16.96 -10.77
N SER A 658 -16.00 -17.05 -12.07
CA SER A 658 -14.98 -16.99 -13.12
C SER A 658 -14.16 -15.69 -13.05
N ARG A 659 -14.83 -14.56 -12.79
CA ARG A 659 -14.14 -13.26 -12.63
C ARG A 659 -13.30 -13.21 -11.36
N ARG A 660 -13.75 -13.83 -10.27
CA ARG A 660 -12.97 -13.95 -9.04
C ARG A 660 -11.69 -14.76 -9.28
N LEU A 661 -11.81 -15.91 -9.95
CA LEU A 661 -10.65 -16.73 -10.35
C LEU A 661 -9.65 -15.92 -11.17
N LEU A 662 -10.10 -15.23 -12.23
CA LEU A 662 -9.22 -14.41 -13.06
C LEU A 662 -8.59 -13.23 -12.29
N SER A 663 -9.33 -12.66 -11.33
CA SER A 663 -8.80 -11.65 -10.42
C SER A 663 -7.65 -12.21 -9.58
N ASP A 664 -7.83 -13.38 -8.97
CA ASP A 664 -6.82 -14.00 -8.10
C ASP A 664 -5.57 -14.36 -8.92
N ARG A 665 -5.75 -14.93 -10.12
CA ARG A 665 -4.66 -15.17 -11.08
C ARG A 665 -3.94 -13.88 -11.45
N MET A 666 -4.65 -12.80 -11.73
CA MET A 666 -4.01 -11.51 -12.06
C MET A 666 -3.25 -10.90 -10.88
N LYS A 667 -3.66 -11.16 -9.63
CA LYS A 667 -2.94 -10.64 -8.45
C LYS A 667 -1.66 -11.41 -8.15
N ASP A 668 -1.59 -12.68 -8.52
CA ASP A 668 -0.42 -13.54 -8.28
C ASP A 668 0.69 -13.26 -9.32
N PRO A 669 1.84 -12.67 -8.95
CA PRO A 669 2.93 -12.41 -9.90
C PRO A 669 3.45 -13.66 -10.61
N GLU A 670 3.41 -14.83 -9.96
CA GLU A 670 3.95 -16.10 -10.49
C GLU A 670 2.98 -16.81 -11.44
N ASP A 671 1.70 -16.39 -11.51
CA ASP A 671 0.71 -17.01 -12.39
C ASP A 671 1.03 -16.75 -13.87
N SER A 672 0.71 -17.72 -14.72
CA SER A 672 0.93 -17.66 -16.17
C SER A 672 0.13 -16.56 -16.88
N LEU A 673 -0.98 -16.08 -16.30
CA LEU A 673 -1.79 -14.98 -16.82
C LEU A 673 -1.04 -13.67 -16.63
N LYS A 674 -0.59 -13.05 -17.73
CA LYS A 674 0.21 -11.83 -17.67
C LYS A 674 -0.45 -10.62 -18.35
N LEU A 675 -1.39 -10.84 -19.28
CA LEU A 675 -2.11 -9.77 -19.99
C LEU A 675 -3.62 -10.01 -19.97
N VAL A 676 -4.39 -8.94 -19.77
CA VAL A 676 -5.87 -9.00 -19.81
C VAL A 676 -6.45 -7.87 -20.67
N ILE A 677 -7.51 -8.21 -21.41
CA ILE A 677 -8.27 -7.27 -22.23
C ILE A 677 -9.58 -6.95 -21.50
N VAL A 678 -9.84 -5.68 -21.25
CA VAL A 678 -11.04 -5.18 -20.55
C VAL A 678 -11.69 -4.05 -21.34
N ARG A 679 -12.97 -3.79 -21.06
CA ARG A 679 -13.68 -2.59 -21.57
C ARG A 679 -13.99 -1.60 -20.45
N ASP A 680 -14.80 -2.04 -19.50
CA ASP A 680 -15.25 -1.24 -18.34
C ASP A 680 -14.96 -1.94 -17.01
N MET A 681 -14.69 -3.25 -17.04
CA MET A 681 -14.30 -4.02 -15.86
C MET A 681 -12.90 -3.64 -15.41
N TRP A 682 -12.65 -3.75 -14.11
CA TRP A 682 -11.33 -3.58 -13.48
C TRP A 682 -10.68 -2.19 -13.60
N LEU A 683 -11.40 -1.21 -14.16
CA LEU A 683 -10.97 0.21 -14.14
C LEU A 683 -11.16 0.87 -12.76
N THR A 684 -12.00 0.28 -11.91
CA THR A 684 -12.32 0.76 -10.56
C THR A 684 -12.31 -0.41 -9.58
N GLY A 685 -11.76 -0.22 -8.38
CA GLY A 685 -11.82 -1.24 -7.31
C GLY A 685 -11.05 -2.54 -7.59
N PHE A 686 -10.19 -2.58 -8.62
CA PHE A 686 -9.34 -3.75 -8.89
C PHE A 686 -7.89 -3.41 -8.56
N ASP A 687 -7.33 -4.10 -7.57
CA ASP A 687 -5.98 -3.83 -7.07
C ASP A 687 -5.04 -4.98 -7.43
N VAL A 688 -4.07 -4.69 -8.31
CA VAL A 688 -3.03 -5.62 -8.76
C VAL A 688 -1.68 -4.91 -8.62
N PRO A 689 -0.99 -5.07 -7.49
CA PRO A 689 0.27 -4.38 -7.23
C PRO A 689 1.31 -4.58 -8.36
N CYS A 690 1.42 -5.81 -8.89
CA CYS A 690 2.36 -6.18 -9.97
C CYS A 690 1.97 -5.70 -11.37
N LEU A 691 0.86 -4.96 -11.53
CA LEU A 691 0.45 -4.39 -12.82
C LEU A 691 1.36 -3.20 -13.17
N HIS A 692 2.28 -3.37 -14.12
CA HIS A 692 3.25 -2.32 -14.48
C HIS A 692 2.82 -1.46 -15.66
N THR A 693 1.92 -1.94 -16.52
CA THR A 693 1.52 -1.24 -17.76
C THR A 693 0.03 -1.29 -18.01
N LEU A 694 -0.53 -0.13 -18.37
CA LEU A 694 -1.89 0.04 -18.81
C LEU A 694 -1.89 0.55 -20.25
N TYR A 695 -2.38 -0.26 -21.18
CA TYR A 695 -2.62 0.14 -22.56
C TYR A 695 -4.04 0.71 -22.68
N ILE A 696 -4.17 1.84 -23.36
CA ILE A 696 -5.45 2.53 -23.54
C ILE A 696 -5.77 2.62 -25.02
N ASP A 697 -6.84 1.92 -25.41
CA ASP A 697 -7.48 1.99 -26.73
C ASP A 697 -8.96 2.39 -26.60
N LYS A 698 -9.22 3.36 -25.72
CA LYS A 698 -10.56 3.86 -25.39
C LYS A 698 -10.48 5.33 -24.97
N LEU A 699 -11.33 6.17 -25.55
CA LEU A 699 -11.48 7.55 -25.09
C LEU A 699 -12.01 7.57 -23.66
N MET A 700 -11.27 8.22 -22.77
CA MET A 700 -11.61 8.40 -21.37
C MET A 700 -11.29 9.82 -20.94
N LYS A 701 -12.08 10.36 -20.02
CA LYS A 701 -11.93 11.74 -19.53
C LYS A 701 -12.13 11.81 -18.02
N ARG A 702 -11.59 12.88 -17.42
CA ARG A 702 -11.86 13.29 -16.03
C ARG A 702 -11.66 12.12 -15.05
N HIS A 703 -12.59 11.91 -14.13
CA HIS A 703 -12.49 10.87 -13.09
C HIS A 703 -12.31 9.45 -13.65
N THR A 704 -12.94 9.09 -14.77
CA THR A 704 -12.80 7.74 -15.36
C THR A 704 -11.37 7.47 -15.84
N LEU A 705 -10.71 8.49 -16.38
CA LEU A 705 -9.31 8.40 -16.79
C LEU A 705 -8.40 8.26 -15.56
N MET A 706 -8.60 9.09 -14.54
CA MET A 706 -7.82 9.04 -13.31
C MET A 706 -7.93 7.69 -12.58
N GLN A 707 -9.13 7.12 -12.55
CA GLN A 707 -9.39 5.80 -11.96
C GLN A 707 -8.63 4.68 -12.69
N ALA A 708 -8.60 4.76 -14.03
CA ALA A 708 -7.90 3.81 -14.87
C ALA A 708 -6.38 3.91 -14.70
N ILE A 709 -5.79 5.11 -14.82
CA ILE A 709 -4.32 5.27 -14.73
C ILE A 709 -3.78 4.95 -13.32
N ALA A 710 -4.58 5.17 -12.27
CA ALA A 710 -4.23 4.77 -10.92
C ALA A 710 -4.19 3.25 -10.70
N ARG A 711 -4.53 2.41 -11.69
CA ARG A 711 -4.32 0.96 -11.59
C ARG A 711 -2.84 0.58 -11.62
N VAL A 712 -1.98 1.41 -12.22
CA VAL A 712 -0.54 1.13 -12.35
C VAL A 712 0.33 1.89 -11.33
N ASN A 713 -0.25 2.65 -10.40
CA ASN A 713 0.53 3.44 -9.43
C ASN A 713 0.82 2.72 -8.10
N ARG A 714 0.50 1.43 -8.00
CA ARG A 714 0.70 0.65 -6.78
C ARG A 714 2.17 0.33 -6.54
N VAL A 715 2.59 0.52 -5.28
CA VAL A 715 3.90 0.08 -4.79
C VAL A 715 3.92 -1.44 -4.77
N PHE A 716 4.82 -2.00 -5.57
CA PHE A 716 5.06 -3.42 -5.65
C PHE A 716 6.54 -3.65 -5.90
N MET A 717 7.20 -4.27 -4.93
CA MET A 717 8.62 -4.57 -5.00
C MET A 717 9.38 -3.33 -5.47
N ASP A 718 10.05 -3.43 -6.61
CA ASP A 718 11.01 -2.43 -7.07
C ASP A 718 10.55 -1.76 -8.34
N LYS A 719 9.26 -1.88 -8.61
CA LYS A 719 8.57 -1.19 -9.68
C LYS A 719 8.82 0.32 -9.54
N PRO A 720 9.57 0.94 -10.47
CA PRO A 720 9.97 2.34 -10.34
C PRO A 720 8.83 3.30 -10.74
N GLY A 721 7.82 2.78 -11.43
CA GLY A 721 6.64 3.53 -11.87
C GLY A 721 5.68 2.68 -12.67
N GLY A 722 4.46 3.17 -12.83
CA GLY A 722 3.47 2.64 -13.76
C GLY A 722 3.60 3.30 -15.13
N LEU A 723 3.41 2.56 -16.21
CA LEU A 723 3.41 3.09 -17.58
C LEU A 723 1.99 3.07 -18.16
N VAL A 724 1.54 4.21 -18.67
CA VAL A 724 0.30 4.39 -19.42
C VAL A 724 0.65 4.60 -20.89
N VAL A 725 0.20 3.67 -21.73
CA VAL A 725 0.49 3.66 -23.18
C VAL A 725 -0.79 3.99 -23.93
N ASP A 726 -0.76 5.04 -24.73
CA ASP A 726 -1.93 5.60 -25.40
C ASP A 726 -1.94 5.33 -26.91
N TYR A 727 -2.94 4.56 -27.35
CA TYR A 727 -3.16 4.19 -28.75
C TYR A 727 -4.31 4.94 -29.43
N ILE A 728 -5.01 5.82 -28.71
CA ILE A 728 -6.23 6.50 -29.20
C ILE A 728 -6.16 8.03 -29.12
N GLY A 729 -5.31 8.59 -28.25
CA GLY A 729 -5.06 10.02 -28.14
C GLY A 729 -5.75 10.67 -26.95
N ILE A 730 -5.50 10.16 -25.74
CA ILE A 730 -5.98 10.73 -24.47
C ILE A 730 -5.08 11.82 -23.89
N GLY A 731 -3.97 12.18 -24.55
CA GLY A 731 -2.96 13.10 -23.99
C GLY A 731 -3.52 14.43 -23.49
N ASN A 732 -4.43 15.07 -24.24
CA ASN A 732 -5.08 16.31 -23.81
C ASN A 732 -6.00 16.08 -22.60
N ALA A 733 -6.82 15.03 -22.65
CA ALA A 733 -7.71 14.68 -21.53
C ALA A 733 -6.93 14.32 -20.26
N LEU A 734 -5.74 13.73 -20.40
CA LEU A 734 -4.82 13.48 -19.31
C LEU A 734 -4.28 14.79 -18.76
N LYS A 735 -3.75 15.67 -19.61
CA LYS A 735 -3.23 16.98 -19.20
C LYS A 735 -4.29 17.81 -18.48
N ASP A 736 -5.53 17.83 -18.98
CA ASP A 736 -6.64 18.54 -18.36
C ASP A 736 -7.00 17.93 -16.99
N ALA A 737 -7.04 16.59 -16.90
CA ALA A 737 -7.28 15.90 -15.65
C ALA A 737 -6.19 16.18 -14.61
N LEU A 738 -4.92 16.23 -15.01
CA LEU A 738 -3.77 16.52 -14.14
C LEU A 738 -3.71 17.99 -13.73
N ALA A 739 -3.99 18.93 -14.65
CA ALA A 739 -4.04 20.36 -14.35
C ALA A 739 -5.07 20.67 -13.25
N PHE A 740 -6.19 19.94 -13.26
CA PHE A 740 -7.20 20.07 -12.22
C PHE A 740 -6.67 19.70 -10.82
N TYR A 741 -5.81 18.68 -10.70
CA TYR A 741 -5.18 18.31 -9.43
C TYR A 741 -4.31 19.42 -8.86
N SER A 742 -3.50 20.07 -9.71
CA SER A 742 -2.65 21.17 -9.30
C SER A 742 -3.47 22.40 -8.86
N ASN A 743 -4.60 22.66 -9.52
CA ASN A 743 -5.48 23.80 -9.20
C ASN A 743 -6.35 23.57 -7.95
N SER A 744 -6.66 22.31 -7.59
CA SER A 744 -7.44 21.97 -6.37
C SER A 744 -6.61 21.94 -5.09
N GLY A 745 -5.43 22.55 -5.09
CA GLY A 745 -4.52 22.60 -3.93
C GLY A 745 -3.47 21.50 -3.90
N GLY A 746 -3.39 20.66 -4.94
CA GLY A 746 -2.32 19.67 -5.06
C GLY A 746 -1.00 20.27 -5.54
N LYS A 747 0.13 19.68 -5.14
CA LYS A 747 1.48 20.18 -5.52
C LYS A 747 2.08 19.32 -6.64
N GLY A 748 2.62 19.91 -7.71
CA GLY A 748 3.43 19.20 -8.72
C GLY A 748 2.65 18.50 -9.85
N ASP A 749 3.38 17.95 -10.83
CA ASP A 749 2.82 17.26 -12.01
C ASP A 749 2.66 15.75 -11.73
N PRO A 750 1.45 15.18 -11.74
CA PRO A 750 1.21 13.79 -11.35
C PRO A 750 1.63 12.75 -12.40
N ALA A 751 1.98 13.16 -13.62
CA ALA A 751 2.50 12.27 -14.66
C ALA A 751 3.69 12.89 -15.39
N GLU A 752 4.71 12.08 -15.65
CA GLU A 752 5.88 12.49 -16.45
C GLU A 752 5.85 11.80 -17.82
N THR A 753 6.50 12.40 -18.83
CA THR A 753 6.66 11.73 -20.13
C THR A 753 7.78 10.71 -20.08
N GLN A 754 7.66 9.63 -20.86
CA GLN A 754 8.78 8.69 -21.03
C GLN A 754 10.05 9.38 -21.56
N ALA A 755 9.90 10.43 -22.38
CA ALA A 755 11.01 11.24 -22.86
C ALA A 755 11.78 11.93 -21.72
N LYS A 756 11.10 12.35 -20.64
CA LYS A 756 11.76 12.90 -19.46
C LYS A 756 12.55 11.85 -18.69
N ALA A 757 12.01 10.64 -18.57
CA ALA A 757 12.74 9.50 -17.99
C ALA A 757 14.00 9.17 -18.80
N LEU A 758 13.93 9.25 -20.14
CA LEU A 758 15.07 9.08 -21.02
C LEU A 758 16.12 10.19 -20.85
N GLU A 759 15.71 11.45 -20.78
CA GLU A 759 16.63 12.58 -20.55
C GLU A 759 17.43 12.38 -19.25
N LEU A 760 16.73 12.00 -18.17
CA LEU A 760 17.35 11.70 -16.88
C LEU A 760 18.21 10.43 -16.94
N LEU A 761 17.79 9.41 -17.70
CA LEU A 761 18.60 8.21 -17.93
C LEU A 761 19.93 8.56 -18.60
N LEU A 762 19.90 9.41 -19.63
CA LEU A 762 21.08 9.87 -20.36
C LEU A 762 22.02 10.68 -19.45
N GLU A 763 21.48 11.57 -18.63
CA GLU A 763 22.25 12.28 -17.61
C GLU A 763 22.91 11.31 -16.62
N LYS A 764 22.14 10.33 -16.12
CA LYS A 764 22.65 9.39 -15.12
C LYS A 764 23.66 8.40 -15.67
N ILE A 765 23.52 7.95 -16.92
CA ILE A 765 24.54 7.09 -17.51
C ILE A 765 25.84 7.84 -17.71
N GLU A 766 25.82 9.14 -18.05
CA GLU A 766 27.03 9.95 -18.10
C GLU A 766 27.70 10.06 -16.73
N VAL A 767 26.94 10.28 -15.66
CA VAL A 767 27.48 10.30 -14.29
C VAL A 767 28.18 8.98 -13.97
N VAL A 768 27.56 7.84 -14.28
CA VAL A 768 28.13 6.52 -14.01
C VAL A 768 29.37 6.26 -14.89
N ARG A 769 29.35 6.64 -16.18
CA ARG A 769 30.50 6.57 -17.08
C ARG A 769 31.69 7.39 -16.56
N GLN A 770 31.44 8.59 -16.04
CA GLN A 770 32.48 9.44 -15.44
C GLN A 770 33.13 8.79 -14.23
N MET A 771 32.42 7.94 -13.47
CA MET A 771 33.02 7.19 -12.37
C MET A 771 34.07 6.17 -12.84
N PHE A 772 33.99 5.71 -14.09
CA PHE A 772 34.98 4.86 -14.75
C PHE A 772 36.03 5.64 -15.55
N TYR A 773 36.12 6.97 -15.42
CA TYR A 773 37.10 7.76 -16.17
C TYR A 773 38.54 7.29 -15.89
N GLY A 774 39.21 6.76 -16.92
CA GLY A 774 40.54 6.16 -16.84
C GLY A 774 40.55 4.63 -16.71
N PHE A 775 39.40 3.98 -16.78
CA PHE A 775 39.24 2.52 -16.82
C PHE A 775 38.46 2.11 -18.08
N ASP A 776 39.05 1.25 -18.92
CA ASP A 776 38.44 0.77 -20.16
C ASP A 776 37.47 -0.39 -19.89
N TYR A 777 36.30 -0.07 -19.34
CA TYR A 777 35.26 -1.07 -19.14
C TYR A 777 34.61 -1.53 -20.45
N MET A 778 34.72 -0.77 -21.54
CA MET A 778 34.12 -1.12 -22.83
C MET A 778 34.76 -2.38 -23.43
N HIS A 779 36.01 -2.67 -23.07
CA HIS A 779 36.69 -3.93 -23.40
C HIS A 779 35.86 -5.16 -23.03
N PHE A 780 35.04 -5.08 -21.96
CA PHE A 780 34.12 -6.15 -21.52
C PHE A 780 33.24 -6.70 -22.66
N PHE A 781 32.75 -5.84 -23.55
CA PHE A 781 31.83 -6.25 -24.61
C PHE A 781 32.53 -6.97 -25.77
N SER A 782 33.85 -6.83 -25.89
CA SER A 782 34.64 -7.37 -27.00
C SER A 782 35.38 -8.67 -26.71
N VAL A 783 35.39 -9.13 -25.46
CA VAL A 783 36.21 -10.26 -25.01
C VAL A 783 35.41 -11.49 -24.58
N GLY A 784 36.10 -12.63 -24.49
CA GLY A 784 35.54 -13.89 -24.03
C GLY A 784 35.31 -13.93 -22.51
N THR A 785 34.58 -14.95 -22.06
CA THR A 785 34.01 -15.02 -20.71
C THR A 785 35.03 -14.95 -19.57
N SER A 786 36.19 -15.60 -19.70
CA SER A 786 37.24 -15.58 -18.68
C SER A 786 37.79 -14.16 -18.45
N GLU A 787 37.94 -13.39 -19.52
CA GLU A 787 38.44 -12.02 -19.46
C GLU A 787 37.36 -11.04 -18.99
N ARG A 788 36.09 -11.26 -19.36
CA ARG A 788 34.93 -10.51 -18.82
C ARG A 788 34.86 -10.54 -17.30
N LEU A 789 35.03 -11.72 -16.70
CA LEU A 789 35.05 -11.87 -15.24
C LEU A 789 36.20 -11.11 -14.60
N SER A 790 37.38 -11.11 -15.23
CA SER A 790 38.52 -10.33 -14.78
C SER A 790 38.25 -8.82 -14.84
N ILE A 791 37.60 -8.34 -15.90
CA ILE A 791 37.26 -6.91 -16.06
C ILE A 791 36.29 -6.46 -14.97
N ILE A 792 35.30 -7.27 -14.59
CA ILE A 792 34.39 -6.94 -13.47
C ILE A 792 35.17 -6.78 -12.16
N LEU A 793 36.15 -7.64 -11.87
CA LEU A 793 36.99 -7.54 -10.67
C LEU A 793 37.91 -6.31 -10.71
N GLN A 794 38.47 -6.00 -11.87
CA GLN A 794 39.29 -4.80 -12.06
C GLN A 794 38.45 -3.52 -11.93
N ALA A 795 37.21 -3.54 -12.44
CA ALA A 795 36.24 -2.46 -12.32
C ALA A 795 35.84 -2.21 -10.86
N GLU A 796 35.60 -3.28 -10.10
CA GLU A 796 35.35 -3.23 -8.65
C GLU A 796 36.53 -2.57 -7.92
N GLU A 797 37.74 -3.08 -8.13
CA GLU A 797 38.99 -2.53 -7.56
C GLU A 797 39.16 -1.04 -7.91
N PHE A 798 38.88 -0.67 -9.15
CA PHE A 798 38.97 0.71 -9.62
C PHE A 798 37.97 1.63 -8.91
N ILE A 799 36.72 1.21 -8.77
CA ILE A 799 35.70 1.99 -8.05
C ILE A 799 36.05 2.13 -6.56
N LEU A 800 36.56 1.07 -5.93
CA LEU A 800 37.03 1.10 -4.53
C LEU A 800 38.23 2.04 -4.31
N SER A 801 39.08 2.21 -5.33
CA SER A 801 40.23 3.12 -5.25
C SER A 801 39.87 4.61 -5.24
N ARG A 802 38.61 4.97 -5.54
CA ARG A 802 38.12 6.36 -5.60
C ARG A 802 37.54 6.80 -4.26
N GLU A 803 37.71 8.07 -3.92
CA GLU A 803 37.11 8.66 -2.72
C GLU A 803 35.57 8.60 -2.81
N GLN A 804 34.94 7.98 -1.81
CA GLN A 804 33.50 7.66 -1.80
C GLN A 804 32.99 6.88 -3.03
N GLY A 805 33.89 6.23 -3.78
CA GLY A 805 33.57 5.60 -5.06
C GLY A 805 32.49 4.53 -4.94
N LYS A 806 32.57 3.68 -3.92
CA LYS A 806 31.59 2.61 -3.64
C LYS A 806 30.17 3.16 -3.44
N ASP A 807 29.97 4.04 -2.45
CA ASP A 807 28.62 4.49 -2.07
C ASP A 807 27.98 5.32 -3.18
N ARG A 808 28.78 6.20 -3.81
CA ARG A 808 28.32 7.00 -4.94
C ARG A 808 27.94 6.09 -6.12
N PHE A 809 28.73 5.06 -6.42
CA PHE A 809 28.45 4.16 -7.52
C PHE A 809 27.19 3.34 -7.27
N ILE A 810 27.02 2.81 -6.05
CA ILE A 810 25.81 2.07 -5.67
C ILE A 810 24.59 2.97 -5.82
N LYS A 811 24.62 4.20 -5.29
CA LYS A 811 23.52 5.17 -5.37
C LYS A 811 23.16 5.51 -6.81
N GLU A 812 24.13 5.94 -7.61
CA GLU A 812 23.89 6.38 -9.00
C GLU A 812 23.50 5.19 -9.89
N SER A 813 24.06 3.99 -9.67
CA SER A 813 23.67 2.77 -10.39
C SER A 813 22.24 2.32 -10.07
N ILE A 814 21.77 2.50 -8.82
CA ILE A 814 20.36 2.26 -8.46
C ILE A 814 19.44 3.22 -9.20
N ALA A 815 19.74 4.52 -9.16
CA ALA A 815 18.97 5.53 -9.89
C ALA A 815 18.95 5.26 -11.40
N LEU A 816 20.11 4.88 -11.98
CA LEU A 816 20.24 4.50 -13.38
C LEU A 816 19.33 3.32 -13.74
N SER A 817 19.32 2.27 -12.91
CA SER A 817 18.48 1.08 -13.12
C SER A 817 16.99 1.41 -13.06
N GLN A 818 16.60 2.29 -12.13
CA GLN A 818 15.21 2.76 -12.00
C GLN A 818 14.79 3.62 -13.19
N LEU A 819 15.64 4.52 -13.68
CA LEU A 819 15.33 5.35 -14.86
C LEU A 819 15.27 4.53 -16.14
N PHE A 820 16.16 3.55 -16.30
CA PHE A 820 16.15 2.64 -17.44
C PHE A 820 14.82 1.89 -17.54
N ALA A 821 14.32 1.40 -16.42
CA ALA A 821 13.02 0.76 -16.33
C ALA A 821 11.83 1.60 -16.80
N LEU A 822 11.94 2.90 -16.56
CA LEU A 822 10.91 3.87 -16.90
C LEU A 822 11.01 4.28 -18.37
N ALA A 823 12.23 4.37 -18.89
CA ALA A 823 12.50 4.72 -20.27
C ALA A 823 12.25 3.54 -21.24
N VAL A 824 12.38 2.29 -20.80
CA VAL A 824 12.08 1.11 -21.65
C VAL A 824 10.60 1.09 -22.04
N PRO A 825 10.27 0.88 -23.33
CA PRO A 825 11.13 0.33 -24.39
C PRO A 825 11.61 1.34 -25.44
N HIS A 826 11.89 2.59 -25.05
CA HIS A 826 12.48 3.59 -25.95
C HIS A 826 13.78 3.07 -26.60
N GLU A 827 13.98 3.30 -27.90
CA GLU A 827 15.12 2.73 -28.65
C GLU A 827 16.47 3.19 -28.07
N ASP A 828 16.61 4.48 -27.75
CA ASP A 828 17.81 5.02 -27.09
C ASP A 828 18.05 4.41 -25.70
N ALA A 829 17.00 4.04 -24.96
CA ALA A 829 17.17 3.35 -23.69
C ALA A 829 17.66 1.92 -23.93
N LEU A 830 17.04 1.19 -24.87
CA LEU A 830 17.43 -0.17 -25.24
C LEU A 830 18.88 -0.25 -25.74
N ALA A 831 19.39 0.78 -26.40
CA ALA A 831 20.79 0.87 -26.83
C ALA A 831 21.79 0.89 -25.66
N LEU A 832 21.34 1.24 -24.44
CA LEU A 832 22.16 1.30 -23.23
C LEU A 832 22.09 0.01 -22.39
N THR A 833 21.30 -0.99 -22.80
CA THR A 833 21.00 -2.20 -22.01
C THR A 833 22.27 -2.92 -21.57
N ASP A 834 23.20 -3.18 -22.50
CA ASP A 834 24.42 -3.94 -22.23
C ASP A 834 25.33 -3.21 -21.22
N GLU A 835 25.43 -1.89 -21.35
CA GLU A 835 26.24 -1.05 -20.50
C GLU A 835 25.68 -0.96 -19.07
N ILE A 836 24.36 -0.80 -18.96
CA ILE A 836 23.66 -0.80 -17.68
C ILE A 836 23.80 -2.17 -17.00
N ALA A 837 23.72 -3.27 -17.75
CA ALA A 837 23.93 -4.62 -17.24
C ALA A 837 25.36 -4.82 -16.70
N PHE A 838 26.37 -4.26 -17.36
CA PHE A 838 27.74 -4.24 -16.85
C PHE A 838 27.83 -3.48 -15.50
N PHE A 839 27.30 -2.25 -15.43
CA PHE A 839 27.33 -1.47 -14.18
C PHE A 839 26.58 -2.16 -13.04
N GLN A 840 25.46 -2.82 -13.34
CA GLN A 840 24.72 -3.61 -12.37
C GLN A 840 25.53 -4.81 -11.88
N SER A 841 26.31 -5.46 -12.75
CA SER A 841 27.21 -6.57 -12.39
C SER A 841 28.31 -6.12 -11.43
N VAL A 842 28.94 -4.97 -11.69
CA VAL A 842 29.92 -4.36 -10.77
C VAL A 842 29.26 -4.00 -9.43
N ARG A 843 28.04 -3.44 -9.45
CA ARG A 843 27.29 -3.09 -8.23
C ARG A 843 26.96 -4.33 -7.41
N ALA A 844 26.44 -5.38 -8.04
CA ALA A 844 26.10 -6.63 -7.38
C ALA A 844 27.32 -7.27 -6.71
N ARG A 845 28.49 -7.12 -7.33
CA ARG A 845 29.76 -7.59 -6.76
C ARG A 845 30.16 -6.80 -5.51
N LEU A 846 30.13 -5.47 -5.59
CA LEU A 846 30.40 -4.56 -4.46
C LEU A 846 29.47 -4.82 -3.26
N LEU A 847 28.23 -5.26 -3.51
CA LEU A 847 27.24 -5.61 -2.48
C LEU A 847 27.46 -7.03 -1.90
N LYS A 848 27.90 -8.01 -2.70
CA LYS A 848 28.16 -9.39 -2.25
C LYS A 848 29.37 -9.52 -1.32
N PHE A 849 30.30 -8.56 -1.35
CA PHE A 849 31.48 -8.58 -0.49
C PHE A 849 31.14 -8.41 1.02
N GLU A 850 29.91 -7.98 1.37
CA GLU A 850 29.51 -7.65 2.74
C GLU A 850 29.03 -8.81 3.64
N GLY A 851 28.83 -10.06 3.18
CA GLY A 851 28.61 -11.17 4.13
C GLY A 851 27.74 -12.35 3.68
N ASP A 852 28.17 -13.52 4.15
CA ASP A 852 27.61 -14.87 4.03
C ASP A 852 26.43 -15.07 5.00
N GLY A 853 25.41 -15.77 4.54
CA GLY A 853 24.16 -16.01 5.26
C GLY A 853 23.08 -16.39 4.26
N ASP A 854 22.67 -17.65 4.32
CA ASP A 854 21.63 -18.28 3.50
C ASP A 854 20.45 -17.32 3.24
N ASN A 855 20.46 -16.68 2.07
CA ASN A 855 19.57 -15.58 1.73
C ASN A 855 18.23 -16.14 1.23
N GLY A 856 17.40 -16.60 2.16
CA GLY A 856 15.96 -16.48 2.01
C GLY A 856 15.58 -15.00 1.97
N ASP A 857 14.81 -14.58 0.97
CA ASP A 857 14.18 -13.26 0.82
C ASP A 857 14.98 -12.03 0.31
N LYS A 858 16.26 -12.13 -0.06
CA LYS A 858 16.91 -11.10 -0.93
C LYS A 858 16.47 -11.16 -2.40
N LYS A 859 15.36 -11.81 -2.73
CA LYS A 859 15.05 -12.22 -4.10
C LYS A 859 14.35 -11.21 -5.00
N ASN A 860 13.90 -10.05 -4.53
CA ASN A 860 12.97 -9.28 -5.36
C ASN A 860 13.57 -8.11 -6.17
N TYR A 861 14.67 -7.48 -5.70
CA TYR A 861 15.43 -6.49 -6.50
C TYR A 861 16.32 -7.15 -7.54
N GLU A 862 16.85 -8.32 -7.20
CA GLU A 862 17.93 -8.94 -7.96
C GLU A 862 17.43 -9.93 -9.02
N SER A 863 16.23 -10.51 -8.93
CA SER A 863 15.83 -11.62 -9.82
C SER A 863 15.57 -11.18 -11.27
N ALA A 864 14.80 -10.10 -11.49
CA ALA A 864 14.45 -9.63 -12.82
C ALA A 864 15.68 -9.05 -13.56
N ILE A 865 16.50 -8.26 -12.85
CA ILE A 865 17.77 -7.76 -13.37
C ILE A 865 18.79 -8.91 -13.56
N ARG A 866 18.87 -9.89 -12.63
CA ARG A 866 19.69 -11.10 -12.83
C ARG A 866 19.20 -11.93 -14.01
N GLN A 867 17.91 -11.96 -14.33
CA GLN A 867 17.39 -12.73 -15.47
C GLN A 867 17.87 -12.17 -16.80
N ILE A 868 17.87 -10.84 -16.96
CA ILE A 868 18.46 -10.16 -18.12
C ILE A 868 19.97 -10.41 -18.19
N VAL A 869 20.66 -10.30 -17.05
CA VAL A 869 22.11 -10.57 -16.95
C VAL A 869 22.44 -12.04 -17.25
N ASN A 870 21.60 -12.98 -16.83
CA ASN A 870 21.75 -14.41 -17.12
C ASN A 870 21.44 -14.74 -18.59
N GLN A 871 20.57 -13.98 -19.26
CA GLN A 871 20.33 -14.11 -20.71
C GLN A 871 21.47 -13.48 -21.54
N ALA A 872 22.07 -12.37 -21.07
CA ALA A 872 23.26 -11.78 -21.70
C ALA A 872 24.53 -12.61 -21.48
N VAL A 873 24.55 -13.45 -20.43
CA VAL A 873 25.63 -14.38 -20.10
C VAL A 873 25.12 -15.82 -20.26
N GLU A 874 24.73 -16.20 -21.48
CA GLU A 874 24.67 -17.62 -21.82
C GLU A 874 26.09 -18.18 -21.74
N SER A 875 26.28 -19.13 -20.81
CA SER A 875 27.52 -19.81 -20.42
C SER A 875 28.46 -19.01 -19.50
N THR A 876 28.20 -19.07 -18.19
CA THR A 876 29.22 -19.50 -17.21
C THR A 876 28.58 -19.65 -15.84
N GLY A 877 28.71 -20.86 -15.27
CA GLY A 877 28.42 -21.07 -13.87
C GLY A 877 29.27 -20.16 -13.00
N VAL A 878 28.69 -19.69 -11.90
CA VAL A 878 29.39 -18.91 -10.87
C VAL A 878 30.51 -19.77 -10.30
N VAL A 879 31.77 -19.45 -10.60
CA VAL A 879 32.94 -20.09 -9.99
C VAL A 879 33.25 -19.37 -8.68
N ASP A 880 33.40 -20.15 -7.60
CA ASP A 880 33.82 -19.70 -6.28
C ASP A 880 35.27 -19.19 -6.34
N ILE A 881 35.55 -18.03 -5.73
CA ILE A 881 36.88 -17.41 -5.71
C ILE A 881 37.91 -18.31 -5.00
N PHE A 882 37.46 -19.13 -4.04
CA PHE A 882 38.34 -20.09 -3.38
C PHE A 882 38.84 -21.16 -4.36
N ASP A 883 37.99 -21.61 -5.29
CA ASP A 883 38.36 -22.58 -6.31
C ASP A 883 39.20 -21.96 -7.44
N ALA A 884 38.90 -20.72 -7.85
CA ALA A 884 39.66 -20.01 -8.89
C ALA A 884 41.05 -19.56 -8.44
N ALA A 885 41.26 -19.37 -7.14
CA ALA A 885 42.56 -19.04 -6.54
C ALA A 885 43.33 -20.27 -6.02
N GLY A 886 42.75 -21.48 -6.08
CA GLY A 886 43.38 -22.71 -5.60
C GLY A 886 43.45 -22.86 -4.07
N ILE A 887 42.62 -22.11 -3.33
CA ILE A 887 42.64 -22.05 -1.86
C ILE A 887 41.55 -22.96 -1.31
N LYS A 888 41.93 -24.07 -0.65
CA LYS A 888 40.99 -24.88 0.14
C LYS A 888 40.42 -24.02 1.27
N LYS A 889 39.09 -24.01 1.43
CA LYS A 889 38.38 -23.31 2.52
C LYS A 889 39.14 -23.44 3.84
N PRO A 890 39.67 -22.34 4.42
CA PRO A 890 40.41 -22.42 5.66
C PRO A 890 39.46 -22.61 6.84
N ASP A 891 39.83 -23.53 7.72
CA ASP A 891 39.31 -23.62 9.08
C ASP A 891 39.80 -22.41 9.89
N ILE A 892 39.06 -22.06 10.94
CA ILE A 892 39.11 -20.79 11.66
C ILE A 892 40.49 -20.56 12.32
N SER A 893 41.30 -19.71 11.69
CA SER A 893 42.40 -18.95 12.32
C SER A 893 42.50 -17.58 11.63
N LEU A 894 41.49 -16.76 11.87
CA LEU A 894 41.43 -15.39 11.37
C LEU A 894 42.46 -14.54 12.14
N LEU A 895 43.49 -14.06 11.43
CA LEU A 895 44.67 -13.26 11.88
C LEU A 895 45.99 -14.02 12.08
N SER A 896 46.28 -15.08 11.32
CA SER A 896 47.66 -15.61 11.21
C SER A 896 48.56 -14.66 10.39
N GLU A 897 49.88 -14.66 10.64
CA GLU A 897 50.85 -13.93 9.80
C GLU A 897 50.79 -14.39 8.34
N GLU A 898 50.49 -15.66 8.08
CA GLU A 898 50.26 -16.21 6.73
C GLU A 898 49.07 -15.55 6.05
N PHE A 899 47.93 -15.37 6.72
CA PHE A 899 46.77 -14.70 6.13
C PHE A 899 47.05 -13.23 5.81
N LEU A 900 47.75 -12.52 6.71
CA LEU A 900 48.15 -11.13 6.45
C LEU A 900 49.15 -11.03 5.29
N GLN A 901 50.02 -12.03 5.14
CA GLN A 901 50.95 -12.13 4.03
C GLN A 901 50.21 -12.43 2.71
N ASP A 902 49.24 -13.34 2.72
CA ASP A 902 48.38 -13.66 1.56
C ASP A 902 47.60 -12.42 1.10
N VAL A 903 47.01 -11.66 2.03
CA VAL A 903 46.31 -10.41 1.71
C VAL A 903 47.28 -9.35 1.16
N LYS A 904 48.51 -9.28 1.68
CA LYS A 904 49.55 -8.36 1.20
C LYS A 904 50.05 -8.71 -0.21
N GLU A 905 49.99 -9.99 -0.58
CA GLU A 905 50.35 -10.51 -1.90
C GLU A 905 49.19 -10.55 -2.91
N MET A 906 47.96 -10.23 -2.48
CA MET A 906 46.81 -10.16 -3.38
C MET A 906 47.05 -9.17 -4.53
N LYS A 907 46.77 -9.63 -5.75
CA LYS A 907 46.85 -8.84 -6.97
C LYS A 907 45.95 -7.59 -6.93
N HIS A 908 44.80 -7.67 -6.25
CA HIS A 908 43.82 -6.59 -6.08
C HIS A 908 43.91 -6.04 -4.65
N LYS A 909 44.65 -4.94 -4.48
CA LYS A 909 45.06 -4.44 -3.16
C LYS A 909 43.93 -3.76 -2.40
N ASN A 910 43.04 -3.03 -3.08
CA ASN A 910 41.89 -2.38 -2.45
C ASN A 910 40.85 -3.43 -2.03
N LEU A 911 40.68 -4.51 -2.81
CA LEU A 911 39.90 -5.68 -2.42
C LEU A 911 40.45 -6.34 -1.15
N GLY A 912 41.78 -6.49 -1.06
CA GLY A 912 42.46 -6.97 0.13
C GLY A 912 42.24 -6.07 1.36
N ILE A 913 42.25 -4.75 1.17
CA ILE A 913 41.95 -3.78 2.23
C ILE A 913 40.49 -3.90 2.72
N GLU A 914 39.52 -4.07 1.83
CA GLU A 914 38.12 -4.29 2.21
C GLU A 914 37.92 -5.64 2.94
N LEU A 915 38.64 -6.69 2.53
CA LEU A 915 38.71 -7.97 3.25
C LEU A 915 39.24 -7.79 4.68
N LEU A 916 40.29 -6.98 4.87
CA LEU A 916 40.84 -6.68 6.20
C LEU A 916 39.89 -5.85 7.05
N LYS A 917 39.23 -4.84 6.47
CA LYS A 917 38.20 -4.04 7.16
C LYS A 917 36.98 -4.85 7.62
N LYS A 918 36.73 -6.01 6.99
CA LYS A 918 35.66 -6.92 7.36
C LYS A 918 36.06 -7.86 8.51
N ILE A 919 37.36 -8.11 8.65
CA ILE A 919 37.93 -9.01 9.67
C ILE A 919 38.31 -8.24 10.95
N LEU A 920 38.68 -6.96 10.81
CA LEU A 920 38.85 -5.97 11.88
C LEU A 920 37.49 -5.38 12.27
#